data_AF-A0A4R0KRU8-F1
#
_entry.id   AF-A0A4R0KRU8-F1
#
_cell.length_a   1.000
_cell.length_b   1.000
_cell.length_c   1.000
_cell.angle_alpha   90.00
_cell.angle_beta   90.00
_cell.angle_gamma   90.00
#
_symmetry.space_group_name_H-M   'P 1'
#
loop_
_entity.id
_entity.type
_entity.pdbx_description
1 polymer ?
#
loop_
_entity_poly.entity_id
_entity_poly.type
_entity_poly.pdbx_seq_one_letter_code
_entity_poly.pdbx_strand_id
1 'polypeptide(L)'
;MQRGDQRQLGGGLRHRPDGVRQDRRPALLPVRRGGAVSRMRLVGGLVIGLALAVVGAGSALGAAPKGSARCESFWVSPTGSDAAAGSERKPWKTVEHARDAVRSKKPVLTCAPVVNLKAGTYQVDKAITFDDRDSGVAYRSVDGPGKAVFEGAREVTGWTPYKDGIFKAPVDVNQPFYSLYAEGKRATTARYPNRQADDAWAPYNRSILFDSTKEAVRDQLGFTTGDIDPSWDLRLGTDWPAQVTVWSGGSWSWFTDTIPMLDINFTKKRTTLVYPARYGFINSGGGSRYFVQNSLSLLDQAGEYYLDYPNKTLYYKPAGGTMDGVTVMRPTVTQVFSVAGASASRRVENLTLDGLTIQHTDFMEWYRYGWNQTGDSGFKRKYPKYDTQIELPRNRWGAITLTNTRGVKLTRMHLQQTGFTAIELLFANEKTTVSDSLLEHLGNDGIKVEGGWPGEGDVAHGNTFTNNYIHHIGELVPGDSAGVEIMNSGDNEISHTVVEHGARYGISIESRPEIPNADNYAGGNTVHHVRLSHLAQDSGDTGPFYAYGVRNQPPYTPDAAVSQMIIDDANADPSMPDSKPYGVHMDFGGCAFAFSDIKVTDTESDPYHGPSAGPCDTFANVSWEPGFDDSRMQYDQIGVLPSFPYEKP
;
A
#
# COMPACT_ATOMS: atom_id res chain seq x y z
N MET A 1 39.74 34.45 14.93
CA MET A 1 41.20 34.63 14.87
C MET A 1 41.78 34.11 16.18
N GLN A 2 42.97 33.47 16.19
CA GLN A 2 43.35 32.40 17.14
C GLN A 2 42.48 31.13 16.93
N ARG A 3 42.93 29.86 16.85
CA ARG A 3 44.18 29.07 17.06
C ARG A 3 44.16 28.16 18.31
N GLY A 4 44.48 26.88 18.07
CA GLY A 4 44.63 25.81 19.06
C GLY A 4 43.52 24.73 18.94
N ASP A 5 43.81 23.44 18.79
CA ASP A 5 45.09 22.80 18.44
C ASP A 5 44.84 21.44 17.74
N GLN A 6 45.83 20.88 17.03
CA GLN A 6 45.73 19.58 16.36
C GLN A 6 46.47 18.46 17.10
N ARG A 7 45.90 17.25 17.12
CA ARG A 7 46.67 16.00 17.25
C ARG A 7 46.20 14.94 16.25
N GLN A 8 47.14 14.07 15.86
CA GLN A 8 47.01 13.08 14.81
C GLN A 8 46.49 11.73 15.33
N LEU A 9 45.92 10.92 14.43
CA LEU A 9 46.25 9.51 14.13
C LEU A 9 45.22 8.99 13.09
N GLY A 10 45.52 8.04 12.20
CA GLY A 10 46.80 7.35 12.00
C GLY A 10 46.75 6.07 11.16
N GLY A 11 46.05 6.02 10.01
CA GLY A 11 46.09 4.88 9.08
C GLY A 11 44.86 4.75 8.16
N GLY A 12 44.93 4.06 7.01
CA GLY A 12 46.15 3.46 6.43
C GLY A 12 45.94 2.30 5.44
N LEU A 13 45.05 2.39 4.44
CA LEU A 13 44.90 1.38 3.38
C LEU A 13 45.18 1.92 1.97
N ARG A 14 45.60 1.04 1.06
CA ARG A 14 46.29 1.39 -0.21
C ARG A 14 45.43 1.12 -1.43
N HIS A 15 45.35 2.09 -2.35
CA HIS A 15 44.99 1.82 -3.75
C HIS A 15 46.21 1.39 -4.57
N ARG A 16 46.00 0.49 -5.54
CA ARG A 16 46.74 0.42 -6.82
C ARG A 16 45.80 -0.02 -7.95
N PRO A 17 46.08 0.31 -9.23
CA PRO A 17 45.13 0.15 -10.34
C PRO A 17 45.48 -0.96 -11.35
N ASP A 18 44.48 -1.27 -12.18
CA ASP A 18 44.47 -1.67 -13.61
C ASP A 18 45.59 -2.52 -14.25
N GLY A 19 45.16 -3.54 -15.01
CA GLY A 19 45.98 -4.27 -15.99
C GLY A 19 45.15 -5.21 -16.88
N VAL A 20 45.38 -5.23 -18.19
CA VAL A 20 44.52 -5.90 -19.20
C VAL A 20 45.35 -6.59 -20.29
N ARG A 21 45.02 -7.84 -20.69
CA ARG A 21 44.85 -8.33 -22.10
C ARG A 21 45.00 -9.86 -22.35
N GLN A 22 44.01 -10.38 -23.10
CA GLN A 22 44.07 -11.27 -24.30
C GLN A 22 44.49 -12.77 -24.30
N ASP A 23 43.56 -13.54 -24.91
CA ASP A 23 43.70 -14.56 -25.98
C ASP A 23 44.50 -15.88 -25.80
N ARG A 24 43.80 -17.01 -26.04
CA ARG A 24 43.81 -17.71 -27.35
C ARG A 24 42.83 -18.91 -27.44
N ARG A 25 42.40 -19.25 -28.66
CA ARG A 25 41.84 -20.58 -29.05
C ARG A 25 42.89 -21.35 -29.89
N PRO A 26 42.70 -22.65 -30.15
CA PRO A 26 42.13 -23.06 -31.45
C PRO A 26 41.08 -24.19 -31.35
N ALA A 27 40.66 -24.78 -32.49
CA ALA A 27 39.57 -25.77 -32.61
C ALA A 27 39.98 -26.95 -33.53
N LEU A 28 39.12 -27.98 -33.68
CA LEU A 28 39.15 -28.95 -34.80
C LEU A 28 37.83 -29.77 -34.95
N LEU A 29 37.66 -30.47 -36.09
CA LEU A 29 36.46 -31.22 -36.55
C LEU A 29 36.86 -32.57 -37.20
N PRO A 30 35.94 -33.56 -37.26
CA PRO A 30 35.45 -34.09 -38.57
C PRO A 30 33.91 -34.43 -38.55
N VAL A 31 33.09 -34.59 -39.62
CA VAL A 31 33.20 -34.96 -41.08
C VAL A 31 33.21 -36.49 -41.31
N ARG A 32 32.35 -37.19 -42.10
CA ARG A 32 31.26 -36.94 -43.12
C ARG A 32 30.09 -37.97 -42.85
N ARG A 33 29.19 -38.56 -43.67
CA ARG A 33 28.75 -38.69 -45.12
C ARG A 33 27.33 -39.39 -45.10
N GLY A 34 26.42 -39.44 -46.10
CA GLY A 34 26.22 -38.63 -47.31
C GLY A 34 25.49 -39.26 -48.54
N GLY A 35 24.21 -39.74 -48.48
CA GLY A 35 23.37 -40.09 -49.66
C GLY A 35 22.29 -41.20 -49.47
N ALA A 36 21.38 -41.56 -50.40
CA ALA A 36 20.81 -40.90 -51.61
C ALA A 36 19.72 -41.78 -52.35
N VAL A 37 18.73 -41.16 -53.07
CA VAL A 37 17.96 -41.67 -54.26
C VAL A 37 16.97 -42.88 -54.08
N SER A 38 15.89 -43.13 -54.87
CA SER A 38 14.85 -42.34 -55.63
C SER A 38 13.82 -43.30 -56.34
N ARG A 39 12.76 -42.75 -57.00
CA ARG A 39 11.87 -43.31 -58.08
C ARG A 39 10.74 -44.33 -57.71
N MET A 40 9.45 -44.06 -58.00
CA MET A 40 8.60 -44.30 -59.22
C MET A 40 7.82 -45.66 -59.21
N ARG A 41 6.67 -45.93 -59.87
CA ARG A 41 5.80 -45.21 -60.86
C ARG A 41 4.39 -45.87 -61.05
N LEU A 42 3.35 -45.09 -61.41
CA LEU A 42 2.06 -45.45 -62.11
C LEU A 42 1.17 -46.57 -61.48
N VAL A 43 -0.10 -46.89 -61.87
CA VAL A 43 -1.05 -46.60 -63.00
C VAL A 43 -2.49 -46.45 -62.39
N GLY A 44 -3.58 -45.88 -62.95
CA GLY A 44 -3.81 -45.01 -64.13
C GLY A 44 -5.11 -45.33 -64.95
N GLY A 45 -6.22 -44.59 -64.78
CA GLY A 45 -7.49 -44.69 -65.56
C GLY A 45 -8.76 -44.42 -64.68
N LEU A 46 -9.75 -43.54 -64.94
CA LEU A 46 -10.22 -42.66 -66.03
C LEU A 46 -11.49 -43.15 -66.80
N VAL A 47 -12.26 -42.19 -67.38
CA VAL A 47 -13.56 -42.27 -68.11
C VAL A 47 -14.80 -41.94 -67.22
N ILE A 48 -15.77 -41.07 -67.58
CA ILE A 48 -15.82 -39.77 -68.30
C ILE A 48 -17.26 -39.19 -68.14
N GLY A 49 -17.44 -37.87 -68.11
CA GLY A 49 -18.77 -37.22 -68.13
C GLY A 49 -18.72 -35.71 -68.41
N LEU A 50 -19.29 -35.28 -69.53
CA LEU A 50 -19.41 -33.88 -70.00
C LEU A 50 -20.61 -33.17 -69.33
N ALA A 51 -20.79 -31.84 -69.29
CA ALA A 51 -20.04 -30.63 -69.71
C ALA A 51 -20.59 -29.44 -68.83
N LEU A 52 -20.23 -28.14 -68.91
CA LEU A 52 -19.63 -27.26 -69.92
C LEU A 52 -18.55 -26.34 -69.32
N ALA A 53 -17.82 -25.61 -70.18
CA ALA A 53 -16.75 -24.70 -69.79
C ALA A 53 -17.12 -23.21 -69.96
N VAL A 54 -16.59 -22.38 -69.06
CA VAL A 54 -16.26 -20.97 -69.30
C VAL A 54 -14.83 -20.74 -68.79
N VAL A 55 -14.00 -20.02 -69.53
CA VAL A 55 -12.57 -19.87 -69.24
C VAL A 55 -12.32 -18.75 -68.23
N GLY A 56 -11.85 -19.11 -67.02
CA GLY A 56 -11.26 -18.19 -66.06
C GLY A 56 -9.73 -18.14 -66.21
N ALA A 57 -9.14 -16.96 -66.04
CA ALA A 57 -7.68 -16.78 -66.14
C ALA A 57 -6.93 -17.53 -65.02
N GLY A 58 -5.70 -17.98 -65.32
CA GLY A 58 -4.96 -18.93 -64.49
C GLY A 58 -4.68 -18.45 -63.06
N SER A 59 -5.03 -19.28 -62.08
CA SER A 59 -4.77 -19.03 -60.67
C SER A 59 -3.25 -19.03 -60.39
N ALA A 60 -2.69 -17.85 -60.13
CA ALA A 60 -1.42 -17.78 -59.42
C ALA A 60 -1.62 -18.42 -58.03
N LEU A 61 -0.79 -19.39 -57.67
CA LEU A 61 -0.75 -19.97 -56.34
C LEU A 61 -0.19 -18.93 -55.35
N GLY A 62 -1.08 -18.05 -54.89
CA GLY A 62 -0.78 -17.09 -53.84
C GLY A 62 -0.29 -17.82 -52.61
N ALA A 63 0.95 -17.57 -52.22
CA ALA A 63 1.48 -18.07 -50.96
C ALA A 63 0.56 -17.57 -49.83
N ALA A 64 0.05 -18.49 -49.01
CA ALA A 64 -0.79 -18.13 -47.87
C ALA A 64 -0.04 -17.07 -47.03
N PRO A 65 -0.72 -15.99 -46.58
CA PRO A 65 -0.06 -14.93 -45.84
C PRO A 65 0.64 -15.54 -44.63
N LYS A 66 1.94 -15.22 -44.47
CA LYS A 66 2.70 -15.65 -43.28
C LYS A 66 1.91 -15.22 -42.06
N GLY A 67 1.55 -16.20 -41.24
CA GLY A 67 0.43 -16.06 -40.30
C GLY A 67 0.58 -14.86 -39.37
N SER A 68 -0.57 -14.27 -39.01
CA SER A 68 -0.67 -13.32 -37.91
C SER A 68 0.12 -13.84 -36.70
N ALA A 69 1.03 -13.03 -36.16
CA ALA A 69 1.88 -13.42 -35.05
C ALA A 69 1.00 -13.80 -33.85
N ARG A 70 0.93 -15.11 -33.53
CA ARG A 70 0.38 -15.56 -32.25
C ARG A 70 1.33 -15.09 -31.16
N CYS A 71 0.89 -14.10 -30.38
CA CYS A 71 1.70 -13.56 -29.29
C CYS A 71 2.06 -14.66 -28.29
N GLU A 72 3.35 -14.75 -27.93
CA GLU A 72 3.86 -15.85 -27.13
C GLU A 72 3.23 -15.78 -25.73
N SER A 73 2.43 -16.80 -25.43
CA SER A 73 1.63 -16.90 -24.21
C SER A 73 2.32 -17.89 -23.27
N PHE A 74 2.90 -17.35 -22.21
CA PHE A 74 3.60 -18.10 -21.17
C PHE A 74 2.64 -18.55 -20.08
N TRP A 75 3.02 -19.58 -19.33
CA TRP A 75 2.19 -20.18 -18.30
C TRP A 75 3.00 -20.52 -17.06
N VAL A 76 2.43 -20.19 -15.89
CA VAL A 76 3.00 -20.47 -14.57
C VAL A 76 1.92 -21.12 -13.70
N SER A 77 2.30 -22.03 -12.80
CA SER A 77 1.40 -22.67 -11.83
C SER A 77 2.20 -23.10 -10.61
N PRO A 78 1.65 -23.07 -9.37
CA PRO A 78 2.39 -23.47 -8.17
C PRO A 78 2.90 -24.92 -8.21
N THR A 79 2.23 -25.79 -8.99
CA THR A 79 2.60 -27.20 -9.24
C THR A 79 3.46 -27.41 -10.50
N GLY A 80 3.87 -26.32 -11.16
CA GLY A 80 4.74 -26.32 -12.33
C GLY A 80 6.22 -26.57 -12.02
N SER A 81 7.09 -26.33 -13.00
CA SER A 81 8.54 -26.47 -12.83
C SER A 81 9.32 -25.45 -13.66
N ASP A 82 10.30 -24.79 -13.05
CA ASP A 82 11.18 -23.84 -13.74
C ASP A 82 12.22 -24.52 -14.67
N ALA A 83 12.22 -25.85 -14.73
CA ALA A 83 12.88 -26.64 -15.78
C ALA A 83 11.95 -26.95 -16.99
N ALA A 84 10.70 -26.46 -16.97
CA ALA A 84 9.72 -26.68 -18.02
C ALA A 84 9.80 -25.63 -19.15
N ALA A 85 8.92 -25.77 -20.14
CA ALA A 85 8.91 -24.96 -21.35
C ALA A 85 8.05 -23.67 -21.25
N GLY A 86 7.47 -23.36 -20.09
CA GLY A 86 6.58 -22.21 -19.91
C GLY A 86 5.26 -22.29 -20.69
N SER A 87 4.83 -23.52 -21.03
CA SER A 87 3.63 -23.76 -21.86
C SER A 87 2.47 -24.25 -21.01
N GLU A 88 1.23 -24.07 -21.46
CA GLU A 88 -0.01 -24.45 -20.75
C GLU A 88 0.00 -25.88 -20.13
N ARG A 89 0.59 -26.83 -20.85
CA ARG A 89 0.70 -28.26 -20.47
C ARG A 89 1.98 -28.60 -19.70
N LYS A 90 2.95 -27.68 -19.66
CA LYS A 90 4.22 -27.78 -18.93
C LYS A 90 4.61 -26.36 -18.46
N PRO A 91 3.90 -25.81 -17.45
CA PRO A 91 4.08 -24.44 -16.99
C PRO A 91 5.34 -24.32 -16.13
N TRP A 92 5.86 -23.10 -16.03
CA TRP A 92 6.84 -22.73 -15.02
C TRP A 92 6.23 -22.75 -13.62
N LYS A 93 7.08 -22.70 -12.58
CA LYS A 93 6.66 -22.67 -11.18
C LYS A 93 6.59 -21.24 -10.64
N THR A 94 7.61 -20.42 -10.92
CA THR A 94 7.76 -19.09 -10.33
C THR A 94 7.49 -17.96 -11.33
N VAL A 95 7.04 -16.81 -10.82
CA VAL A 95 6.80 -15.61 -11.63
C VAL A 95 8.14 -14.95 -12.00
N GLU A 96 9.13 -15.07 -11.13
CA GLU A 96 10.50 -14.59 -11.30
C GLU A 96 11.20 -15.32 -12.46
N HIS A 97 11.05 -16.64 -12.56
CA HIS A 97 11.52 -17.39 -13.72
C HIS A 97 10.77 -16.97 -14.99
N ALA A 98 9.45 -16.82 -14.92
CA ALA A 98 8.66 -16.39 -16.07
C ALA A 98 9.08 -15.00 -16.58
N ARG A 99 9.29 -14.05 -15.66
CA ARG A 99 9.84 -12.72 -15.90
C ARG A 99 11.21 -12.79 -16.58
N ASP A 100 12.16 -13.52 -16.01
CA ASP A 100 13.52 -13.58 -16.54
C ASP A 100 13.61 -14.34 -17.88
N ALA A 101 12.74 -15.33 -18.10
CA ALA A 101 12.55 -15.95 -19.40
C ALA A 101 11.92 -14.99 -20.43
N VAL A 102 10.88 -14.22 -20.05
CA VAL A 102 10.27 -13.20 -20.92
C VAL A 102 11.29 -12.11 -21.28
N ARG A 103 12.05 -11.58 -20.32
CA ARG A 103 13.15 -10.62 -20.53
C ARG A 103 14.14 -11.11 -21.58
N SER A 104 14.50 -12.40 -21.55
CA SER A 104 15.42 -13.00 -22.53
C SER A 104 14.84 -13.10 -23.95
N LYS A 105 13.52 -13.27 -24.08
CA LYS A 105 12.81 -13.41 -25.36
C LYS A 105 12.36 -12.08 -25.97
N LYS A 106 12.08 -11.08 -25.12
CA LYS A 106 11.51 -9.78 -25.51
C LYS A 106 12.18 -9.11 -26.73
N PRO A 107 13.52 -9.14 -26.92
CA PRO A 107 14.17 -8.52 -28.09
C PRO A 107 13.81 -9.14 -29.46
N VAL A 108 13.17 -10.31 -29.50
CA VAL A 108 12.71 -10.98 -30.74
C VAL A 108 11.19 -11.17 -30.81
N LEU A 109 10.44 -10.65 -29.84
CA LEU A 109 8.97 -10.64 -29.88
C LEU A 109 8.44 -9.50 -30.77
N THR A 110 7.33 -9.75 -31.44
CA THR A 110 6.66 -8.79 -32.35
C THR A 110 5.36 -8.21 -31.79
N CYS A 111 5.01 -8.55 -30.54
CA CYS A 111 3.87 -8.02 -29.79
C CYS A 111 4.08 -8.21 -28.29
N ALA A 112 3.20 -7.62 -27.47
CA ALA A 112 3.21 -7.75 -26.02
C ALA A 112 3.04 -9.23 -25.58
N PRO A 113 3.95 -9.78 -24.75
CA PRO A 113 3.80 -11.12 -24.18
C PRO A 113 2.80 -11.14 -23.02
N VAL A 114 2.16 -12.30 -22.84
CA VAL A 114 1.22 -12.54 -21.74
C VAL A 114 1.66 -13.74 -20.92
N VAL A 115 1.73 -13.57 -19.60
CA VAL A 115 2.03 -14.61 -18.62
C VAL A 115 0.73 -14.98 -17.91
N ASN A 116 0.30 -16.22 -18.13
CA ASN A 116 -0.95 -16.77 -17.64
C ASN A 116 -0.67 -17.55 -16.34
N LEU A 117 -1.24 -17.09 -15.24
CA LEU A 117 -1.09 -17.65 -13.90
C LEU A 117 -2.30 -18.54 -13.62
N LYS A 118 -2.06 -19.82 -13.34
CA LYS A 118 -3.12 -20.77 -12.95
C LYS A 118 -3.50 -20.59 -11.48
N ALA A 119 -4.68 -21.07 -11.12
CA ALA A 119 -5.18 -21.06 -9.76
C ALA A 119 -4.22 -21.73 -8.76
N GLY A 120 -4.23 -21.22 -7.53
CA GLY A 120 -3.49 -21.75 -6.38
C GLY A 120 -2.53 -20.74 -5.76
N THR A 121 -1.87 -21.18 -4.69
CA THR A 121 -1.04 -20.33 -3.83
C THR A 121 0.42 -20.27 -4.30
N TYR A 122 0.85 -19.09 -4.72
CA TYR A 122 2.23 -18.70 -4.97
C TYR A 122 2.82 -18.16 -3.66
N GLN A 123 3.78 -18.88 -3.07
CA GLN A 123 4.42 -18.49 -1.81
C GLN A 123 5.55 -17.48 -2.07
N VAL A 124 5.58 -16.36 -1.32
CA VAL A 124 6.45 -15.22 -1.59
C VAL A 124 7.40 -14.95 -0.42
N ASP A 125 8.53 -15.66 -0.37
CA ASP A 125 9.58 -15.41 0.64
C ASP A 125 10.43 -14.15 0.35
N LYS A 126 10.21 -13.50 -0.79
CA LYS A 126 10.89 -12.26 -1.21
C LYS A 126 10.08 -11.52 -2.29
N ALA A 127 10.04 -10.20 -2.21
CA ALA A 127 9.39 -9.33 -3.19
C ALA A 127 9.79 -9.66 -4.66
N ILE A 128 8.77 -9.85 -5.50
CA ILE A 128 8.89 -10.08 -6.94
C ILE A 128 9.14 -8.73 -7.62
N THR A 129 10.38 -8.51 -8.05
CA THR A 129 10.80 -7.25 -8.66
C THR A 129 10.54 -7.21 -10.17
N PHE A 130 10.09 -6.06 -10.66
CA PHE A 130 10.00 -5.72 -12.08
C PHE A 130 10.75 -4.41 -12.34
N ASP A 131 11.37 -4.29 -13.50
CA ASP A 131 12.10 -3.08 -13.93
C ASP A 131 11.75 -2.72 -15.38
N ASP A 132 12.42 -1.71 -15.97
CA ASP A 132 12.08 -1.18 -17.30
C ASP A 132 12.11 -2.25 -18.41
N ARG A 133 12.86 -3.35 -18.20
CA ARG A 133 12.89 -4.52 -19.10
C ARG A 133 11.55 -5.27 -19.15
N ASP A 134 10.68 -5.11 -18.16
CA ASP A 134 9.37 -5.77 -18.05
C ASP A 134 8.20 -4.93 -18.59
N SER A 135 8.48 -3.74 -19.12
CA SER A 135 7.49 -2.86 -19.74
C SER A 135 6.69 -3.56 -20.85
N GLY A 136 5.36 -3.42 -20.89
CA GLY A 136 4.49 -4.00 -21.91
C GLY A 136 4.27 -5.52 -21.78
N VAL A 137 4.45 -6.07 -20.58
CA VAL A 137 4.11 -7.48 -20.25
C VAL A 137 2.83 -7.50 -19.41
N ALA A 138 1.95 -8.46 -19.66
CA ALA A 138 0.77 -8.69 -18.81
C ALA A 138 0.90 -10.00 -18.02
N TYR A 139 0.71 -9.95 -16.70
CA TYR A 139 0.61 -11.10 -15.79
C TYR A 139 -0.84 -11.18 -15.29
N ARG A 140 -1.53 -12.31 -15.56
CA ARG A 140 -2.95 -12.43 -15.24
C ARG A 140 -3.33 -13.78 -14.67
N SER A 141 -4.27 -13.81 -13.73
CA SER A 141 -4.99 -15.03 -13.39
C SER A 141 -5.90 -15.44 -14.56
N VAL A 142 -5.79 -16.70 -15.02
CA VAL A 142 -6.65 -17.20 -16.11
C VAL A 142 -7.83 -18.05 -15.64
N ASP A 143 -7.79 -18.53 -14.41
CA ASP A 143 -8.85 -19.36 -13.81
C ASP A 143 -9.89 -18.51 -13.04
N GLY A 144 -9.81 -17.17 -13.18
CA GLY A 144 -10.72 -16.18 -12.59
C GLY A 144 -10.01 -15.16 -11.67
N PRO A 145 -10.62 -13.98 -11.42
CA PRO A 145 -10.14 -13.03 -10.42
C PRO A 145 -9.96 -13.69 -9.04
N GLY A 146 -8.91 -13.27 -8.35
CA GLY A 146 -8.53 -13.75 -7.02
C GLY A 146 -8.11 -15.22 -6.91
N LYS A 147 -7.93 -15.94 -8.04
CA LYS A 147 -7.57 -17.38 -8.01
C LYS A 147 -6.07 -17.66 -8.05
N ALA A 148 -5.26 -16.76 -8.58
CA ALA A 148 -3.80 -16.78 -8.40
C ALA A 148 -3.48 -15.97 -7.12
N VAL A 149 -3.19 -16.68 -6.03
CA VAL A 149 -3.00 -16.08 -4.69
C VAL A 149 -1.52 -15.95 -4.37
N PHE A 150 -1.05 -14.73 -4.12
CA PHE A 150 0.29 -14.45 -3.66
C PHE A 150 0.30 -14.32 -2.14
N GLU A 151 0.91 -15.31 -1.50
CA GLU A 151 0.91 -15.51 -0.06
C GLU A 151 2.25 -15.02 0.53
N GLY A 152 2.19 -13.91 1.27
CA GLY A 152 3.33 -13.25 1.90
C GLY A 152 3.72 -13.82 3.26
N ALA A 153 3.03 -14.85 3.75
CA ALA A 153 3.26 -15.49 5.04
C ALA A 153 3.49 -17.01 4.95
N ARG A 154 3.94 -17.59 6.07
CA ARG A 154 4.14 -19.03 6.27
C ARG A 154 3.38 -19.50 7.50
N GLU A 155 2.80 -20.70 7.42
CA GLU A 155 2.10 -21.32 8.54
C GLU A 155 3.05 -21.62 9.71
N VAL A 156 2.66 -21.24 10.92
CA VAL A 156 3.33 -21.60 12.16
C VAL A 156 2.71 -22.89 12.69
N THR A 157 3.56 -23.90 12.90
CA THR A 157 3.15 -25.25 13.32
C THR A 157 3.91 -25.69 14.59
N GLY A 158 3.52 -26.81 15.19
CA GLY A 158 4.13 -27.28 16.45
C GLY A 158 3.61 -26.57 17.71
N TRP A 159 2.36 -26.10 17.68
CA TRP A 159 1.70 -25.49 18.82
C TRP A 159 1.57 -26.45 20.01
N THR A 160 1.79 -25.91 21.21
CA THR A 160 1.69 -26.60 22.49
C THR A 160 0.97 -25.72 23.51
N PRO A 161 0.19 -26.27 24.45
CA PRO A 161 -0.40 -25.49 25.53
C PRO A 161 0.66 -24.79 26.39
N TYR A 162 0.38 -23.56 26.83
CA TYR A 162 1.24 -22.82 27.75
C TYR A 162 0.55 -22.59 29.12
N LYS A 163 -0.36 -21.63 29.22
CA LYS A 163 -1.19 -21.32 30.39
C LYS A 163 -2.38 -20.45 29.99
N ASP A 164 -3.44 -20.39 30.80
CA ASP A 164 -4.49 -19.35 30.71
C ASP A 164 -5.19 -19.22 29.32
N GLY A 165 -5.28 -20.33 28.58
CA GLY A 165 -5.80 -20.41 27.21
C GLY A 165 -4.79 -20.09 26.11
N ILE A 166 -3.59 -19.64 26.47
CA ILE A 166 -2.48 -19.34 25.55
C ILE A 166 -1.80 -20.63 25.12
N PHE A 167 -1.53 -20.73 23.81
CA PHE A 167 -0.67 -21.73 23.19
C PHE A 167 0.64 -21.08 22.73
N LYS A 168 1.68 -21.89 22.52
CA LYS A 168 2.96 -21.43 21.98
C LYS A 168 3.56 -22.39 20.96
N ALA A 169 4.27 -21.85 19.98
CA ALA A 169 4.98 -22.59 18.95
C ALA A 169 6.41 -22.04 18.73
N PRO A 170 7.38 -22.88 18.33
CA PRO A 170 8.68 -22.40 17.89
C PRO A 170 8.55 -21.68 16.54
N VAL A 171 9.26 -20.57 16.36
CA VAL A 171 9.33 -19.83 15.10
C VAL A 171 10.78 -19.63 14.69
N ASP A 172 11.24 -20.40 13.70
CA ASP A 172 12.55 -20.19 13.09
C ASP A 172 12.51 -18.90 12.24
N VAL A 173 13.16 -17.86 12.76
CA VAL A 173 13.21 -16.51 12.18
C VAL A 173 14.55 -15.83 12.43
N ASN A 174 15.16 -15.33 11.34
CA ASN A 174 16.39 -14.55 11.37
C ASN A 174 16.17 -13.02 11.47
N GLN A 175 14.91 -12.58 11.43
CA GLN A 175 14.42 -11.22 11.64
C GLN A 175 13.09 -11.28 12.39
N PRO A 176 12.71 -10.26 13.17
CA PRO A 176 11.38 -10.19 13.78
C PRO A 176 10.28 -10.01 12.73
N PHE A 177 9.03 -10.10 13.17
CA PHE A 177 7.83 -9.74 12.40
C PHE A 177 6.85 -8.96 13.29
N TYR A 178 6.03 -8.12 12.67
CA TYR A 178 5.21 -7.09 13.33
C TYR A 178 3.72 -7.17 12.97
N SER A 179 3.32 -8.17 12.18
CA SER A 179 1.93 -8.61 12.01
C SER A 179 1.83 -10.13 12.14
N LEU A 180 0.65 -10.61 12.52
CA LEU A 180 0.29 -12.03 12.51
C LEU A 180 -1.15 -12.17 12.04
N TYR A 181 -1.46 -13.25 11.32
CA TYR A 181 -2.82 -13.54 10.84
C TYR A 181 -3.25 -14.91 11.36
N ALA A 182 -4.44 -15.02 11.92
CA ALA A 182 -4.95 -16.21 12.59
C ALA A 182 -6.48 -16.25 12.55
N GLU A 183 -7.06 -17.45 12.53
CA GLU A 183 -8.53 -17.66 12.47
C GLU A 183 -9.20 -16.92 11.28
N GLY A 184 -8.43 -16.61 10.23
CA GLY A 184 -8.89 -15.89 9.03
C GLY A 184 -8.82 -14.36 9.09
N LYS A 185 -8.32 -13.76 10.17
CA LYS A 185 -8.17 -12.29 10.31
C LYS A 185 -6.77 -11.88 10.82
N ARG A 186 -6.50 -10.58 10.89
CA ARG A 186 -5.32 -10.05 11.60
C ARG A 186 -5.46 -10.33 13.11
N ALA A 187 -4.43 -10.89 13.73
CA ALA A 187 -4.35 -11.06 15.17
C ALA A 187 -3.87 -9.77 15.84
N THR A 188 -4.33 -9.50 17.06
CA THR A 188 -3.97 -8.29 17.80
C THR A 188 -2.62 -8.47 18.51
N THR A 189 -1.69 -7.54 18.34
CA THR A 189 -0.47 -7.51 19.16
C THR A 189 -0.86 -7.25 20.62
N ALA A 190 -0.50 -8.17 21.52
CA ALA A 190 -0.94 -8.16 22.93
C ALA A 190 -0.81 -6.77 23.59
N ARG A 191 -1.91 -6.19 24.08
CA ARG A 191 -1.98 -4.76 24.43
C ARG A 191 -2.82 -4.41 25.67
N TYR A 192 -2.45 -3.32 26.33
CA TYR A 192 -3.23 -2.70 27.41
C TYR A 192 -3.43 -1.20 27.19
N PRO A 193 -4.68 -0.68 27.26
CA PRO A 193 -5.93 -1.43 27.48
C PRO A 193 -6.26 -2.37 26.31
N ASN A 194 -6.85 -3.53 26.64
CA ASN A 194 -7.39 -4.50 25.69
C ASN A 194 -8.41 -3.86 24.74
N ARG A 195 -8.38 -4.22 23.45
CA ARG A 195 -9.29 -3.70 22.43
C ARG A 195 -10.75 -4.15 22.67
N GLN A 196 -11.75 -3.32 22.36
CA GLN A 196 -13.16 -3.68 22.56
C GLN A 196 -13.80 -4.47 21.41
N ALA A 197 -13.43 -4.17 20.16
CA ALA A 197 -13.95 -4.83 18.95
C ALA A 197 -12.92 -4.74 17.82
N ASP A 198 -13.11 -5.49 16.73
CA ASP A 198 -12.20 -5.47 15.57
C ASP A 198 -12.21 -4.13 14.79
N ASP A 199 -13.23 -3.28 15.03
CA ASP A 199 -13.41 -1.98 14.37
C ASP A 199 -13.07 -0.77 15.27
N ALA A 200 -12.96 -0.96 16.59
CA ALA A 200 -12.73 0.11 17.55
C ALA A 200 -11.36 -0.03 18.23
N TRP A 201 -10.42 0.91 18.03
CA TRP A 201 -9.09 0.85 18.66
C TRP A 201 -9.11 1.24 20.15
N ALA A 202 -10.21 1.85 20.61
CA ALA A 202 -10.56 2.06 22.00
C ALA A 202 -10.60 0.74 22.82
N PRO A 203 -10.39 0.79 24.15
CA PRO A 203 -10.19 1.96 24.99
C PRO A 203 -8.71 2.39 25.06
N TYR A 204 -8.49 3.59 25.59
CA TYR A 204 -7.18 4.23 25.67
C TYR A 204 -6.86 4.69 27.10
N ASN A 205 -5.59 4.60 27.47
CA ASN A 205 -5.01 5.40 28.54
C ASN A 205 -4.82 6.85 28.04
N ARG A 206 -4.64 7.82 28.95
CA ARG A 206 -4.37 9.23 28.61
C ARG A 206 -3.08 9.71 29.24
N SER A 207 -2.23 10.36 28.46
CA SER A 207 -0.97 10.91 28.97
C SER A 207 -1.23 12.05 29.98
N ILE A 208 -0.32 12.21 30.94
CA ILE A 208 -0.38 13.28 31.93
C ILE A 208 0.90 14.14 31.94
N LEU A 209 0.75 15.40 32.36
CA LEU A 209 1.88 16.29 32.63
C LEU A 209 2.55 15.87 33.95
N PHE A 210 3.62 15.07 33.85
CA PHE A 210 4.31 14.49 34.99
C PHE A 210 5.30 15.45 35.71
N ASP A 211 5.65 16.56 35.06
CA ASP A 211 6.56 17.61 35.54
C ASP A 211 6.17 18.90 34.78
N SER A 212 6.07 20.04 35.46
CA SER A 212 5.60 21.30 34.84
C SER A 212 6.55 21.89 33.79
N THR A 213 7.76 21.33 33.65
CA THR A 213 8.73 21.66 32.59
C THR A 213 8.70 20.66 31.41
N LYS A 214 7.69 19.78 31.36
CA LYS A 214 7.56 18.68 30.40
C LYS A 214 6.25 18.70 29.61
N GLU A 215 5.74 19.90 29.36
CA GLU A 215 4.76 20.13 28.29
C GLU A 215 5.43 20.02 26.91
N ALA A 216 4.67 19.65 25.88
CA ALA A 216 5.09 19.49 24.48
C ALA A 216 6.31 18.55 24.21
N VAL A 217 6.76 17.76 25.19
CA VAL A 217 7.86 16.78 24.99
C VAL A 217 7.42 15.63 24.08
N ARG A 218 8.36 15.12 23.27
CA ARG A 218 8.13 14.13 22.20
C ARG A 218 8.71 12.75 22.51
N ASP A 219 9.57 12.65 23.52
CA ASP A 219 10.35 11.48 23.91
C ASP A 219 9.91 10.89 25.27
N GLN A 220 9.07 11.59 26.03
CA GLN A 220 8.73 11.24 27.42
C GLN A 220 7.22 11.34 27.66
N LEU A 221 6.55 10.19 27.78
CA LEU A 221 5.12 10.13 28.05
C LEU A 221 4.87 9.94 29.55
N GLY A 222 4.09 10.84 30.17
CA GLY A 222 3.62 10.68 31.54
C GLY A 222 2.36 9.82 31.62
N PHE A 223 2.21 9.02 32.67
CA PHE A 223 1.11 8.06 32.83
C PHE A 223 0.46 8.11 34.22
N THR A 224 -0.77 7.60 34.36
CA THR A 224 -1.46 7.46 35.65
C THR A 224 -1.15 6.11 36.32
N THR A 225 -1.32 6.03 37.64
CA THR A 225 -1.09 4.79 38.40
C THR A 225 -2.18 3.76 38.04
N GLY A 226 -1.79 2.69 37.37
CA GLY A 226 -2.70 1.67 36.81
C GLY A 226 -2.64 1.57 35.28
N ASP A 227 -2.10 2.58 34.60
CA ASP A 227 -1.87 2.56 33.15
C ASP A 227 -0.79 1.55 32.74
N ILE A 228 0.21 1.39 33.62
CA ILE A 228 1.33 0.46 33.48
C ILE A 228 1.61 -0.21 34.82
N ASP A 229 1.61 -1.54 34.86
CA ASP A 229 1.90 -2.33 36.07
C ASP A 229 3.41 -2.60 36.22
N PRO A 230 4.02 -2.39 37.42
CA PRO A 230 5.42 -2.71 37.67
C PRO A 230 5.81 -4.19 37.60
N SER A 231 4.86 -5.11 37.49
CA SER A 231 5.10 -6.56 37.38
C SER A 231 5.21 -7.08 35.95
N TRP A 232 4.94 -6.26 34.93
CA TRP A 232 5.02 -6.66 33.52
C TRP A 232 6.47 -6.77 33.00
N ASP A 233 6.77 -7.84 32.26
CA ASP A 233 8.03 -7.94 31.50
C ASP A 233 7.92 -7.13 30.20
N LEU A 234 8.20 -5.83 30.30
CA LEU A 234 8.18 -4.90 29.16
C LEU A 234 9.51 -4.83 28.40
N ARG A 235 10.54 -5.61 28.79
CA ARG A 235 11.84 -5.74 28.10
C ARG A 235 12.49 -4.41 27.67
N LEU A 236 12.30 -3.37 28.47
CA LEU A 236 12.66 -1.98 28.19
C LEU A 236 14.15 -1.84 27.81
N GLY A 237 14.42 -1.08 26.74
CA GLY A 237 15.80 -0.80 26.31
C GLY A 237 16.59 -2.02 25.79
N THR A 238 15.92 -3.12 25.46
CA THR A 238 16.51 -4.27 24.73
C THR A 238 16.23 -4.16 23.22
N ASP A 239 16.74 -5.13 22.44
CA ASP A 239 16.42 -5.28 21.00
C ASP A 239 14.96 -5.77 20.74
N TRP A 240 14.16 -6.02 21.78
CA TRP A 240 12.75 -6.42 21.65
C TRP A 240 11.88 -5.94 22.83
N PRO A 241 11.68 -4.62 22.99
CA PRO A 241 10.90 -4.04 24.08
C PRO A 241 9.40 -4.00 23.77
N ALA A 242 8.61 -3.71 24.80
CA ALA A 242 7.25 -3.21 24.63
C ALA A 242 7.24 -1.87 23.85
N GLN A 243 6.09 -1.54 23.28
CA GLN A 243 5.88 -0.34 22.47
C GLN A 243 4.71 0.46 23.01
N VAL A 244 4.69 1.76 22.73
CA VAL A 244 3.53 2.63 22.92
C VAL A 244 2.98 3.02 21.55
N THR A 245 1.70 2.76 21.32
CA THR A 245 0.94 3.38 20.22
C THR A 245 0.19 4.57 20.80
N VAL A 246 0.42 5.77 20.24
CA VAL A 246 -0.02 7.05 20.80
C VAL A 246 -0.48 8.01 19.73
N TRP A 247 -1.64 8.62 19.96
CA TRP A 247 -2.13 9.80 19.25
C TRP A 247 -1.32 11.03 19.71
N SER A 248 -0.23 11.36 19.03
CA SER A 248 0.67 12.43 19.47
C SER A 248 0.09 13.82 19.14
N GLY A 249 0.38 14.82 19.98
CA GLY A 249 -0.19 16.18 19.88
C GLY A 249 -1.00 16.63 21.10
N GLY A 250 -1.17 15.79 22.12
CA GLY A 250 -2.05 16.09 23.25
C GLY A 250 -3.51 15.88 22.85
N SER A 251 -4.34 16.93 22.91
CA SER A 251 -5.75 16.84 22.53
C SER A 251 -5.95 16.50 21.05
N TRP A 252 -5.13 17.07 20.16
CA TRP A 252 -5.26 17.05 18.69
C TRP A 252 -5.74 15.72 18.10
N SER A 253 -5.15 14.59 18.51
CA SER A 253 -5.54 13.26 18.02
C SER A 253 -5.66 13.18 16.48
N TRP A 254 -4.77 13.88 15.78
CA TRP A 254 -4.72 13.86 14.32
C TRP A 254 -4.05 12.59 13.80
N PHE A 255 -2.85 12.29 14.31
CA PHE A 255 -1.96 11.24 13.81
C PHE A 255 -1.46 10.31 14.92
N THR A 256 -1.22 9.04 14.58
CA THR A 256 -0.66 8.03 15.49
C THR A 256 0.80 7.73 15.22
N ASP A 257 1.58 7.57 16.29
CA ASP A 257 2.94 7.02 16.26
C ASP A 257 2.99 5.72 17.09
N THR A 258 3.77 4.72 16.66
CA THR A 258 3.96 3.43 17.37
C THR A 258 5.44 3.24 17.65
N ILE A 259 5.87 3.39 18.90
CA ILE A 259 7.28 3.61 19.26
C ILE A 259 7.77 2.67 20.38
N PRO A 260 8.93 2.00 20.22
CA PRO A 260 9.61 1.23 21.26
C PRO A 260 9.91 2.01 22.56
N MET A 261 9.76 1.34 23.70
CA MET A 261 9.99 1.91 25.03
C MET A 261 11.44 1.71 25.50
N LEU A 262 12.08 2.81 25.94
CA LEU A 262 13.47 2.82 26.41
C LEU A 262 13.58 2.66 27.93
N ASP A 263 12.83 3.45 28.71
CA ASP A 263 12.81 3.36 30.18
C ASP A 263 11.42 3.61 30.79
N ILE A 264 11.26 3.24 32.06
CA ILE A 264 10.15 3.66 32.91
C ILE A 264 10.69 4.16 34.25
N ASN A 265 10.13 5.26 34.75
CA ASN A 265 10.34 5.73 36.11
C ASN A 265 8.98 5.87 36.82
N PHE A 266 8.60 4.84 37.58
CA PHE A 266 7.31 4.81 38.30
C PHE A 266 7.17 5.93 39.35
N THR A 267 8.25 6.34 40.02
CA THR A 267 8.24 7.45 40.99
C THR A 267 7.90 8.79 40.33
N LYS A 268 8.40 9.02 39.11
CA LYS A 268 8.07 10.18 38.28
C LYS A 268 6.88 9.96 37.34
N LYS A 269 6.24 8.79 37.39
CA LYS A 269 5.15 8.35 36.51
C LYS A 269 5.36 8.69 35.02
N ARG A 270 6.54 8.36 34.48
CA ARG A 270 6.88 8.58 33.07
C ARG A 270 7.54 7.36 32.43
N THR A 271 7.39 7.21 31.13
CA THR A 271 8.23 6.37 30.27
C THR A 271 9.05 7.25 29.33
N THR A 272 10.28 6.83 29.00
CA THR A 272 11.07 7.41 27.90
C THR A 272 11.01 6.48 26.70
N LEU A 273 10.89 7.03 25.50
CA LEU A 273 10.80 6.30 24.23
C LEU A 273 12.17 6.24 23.53
N VAL A 274 12.36 5.24 22.66
CA VAL A 274 13.61 5.09 21.87
C VAL A 274 13.73 6.17 20.79
N TYR A 275 12.60 6.65 20.25
CA TYR A 275 12.54 7.69 19.24
C TYR A 275 11.53 8.78 19.65
N PRO A 276 11.72 10.05 19.25
CA PRO A 276 10.74 11.09 19.48
C PRO A 276 9.55 10.93 18.52
N ALA A 277 8.33 10.97 19.08
CA ALA A 277 7.05 11.03 18.36
C ALA A 277 6.97 12.27 17.44
N ARG A 278 5.95 12.33 16.56
CA ARG A 278 5.84 13.47 15.65
C ARG A 278 5.52 14.76 16.40
N TYR A 279 4.51 14.75 17.26
CA TYR A 279 4.09 15.91 18.06
C TYR A 279 4.31 15.66 19.56
N GLY A 280 4.20 16.72 20.36
CA GLY A 280 4.35 16.63 21.82
C GLY A 280 3.14 15.97 22.50
N PHE A 281 3.34 15.24 23.59
CA PHE A 281 2.26 14.45 24.23
C PHE A 281 1.28 15.24 25.10
N ILE A 282 1.54 16.52 25.36
CA ILE A 282 0.69 17.44 26.14
C ILE A 282 0.79 18.81 25.47
N ASN A 283 -0.36 19.38 25.09
CA ASN A 283 -0.53 20.77 24.64
C ASN A 283 -1.76 21.38 25.37
N SER A 284 -1.84 21.16 26.68
CA SER A 284 -3.02 21.35 27.56
C SER A 284 -4.25 20.44 27.30
N GLY A 285 -5.29 20.58 28.14
CA GLY A 285 -6.61 19.97 27.95
C GLY A 285 -6.74 18.50 28.35
N GLY A 286 -6.65 17.59 27.38
CA GLY A 286 -7.16 16.21 27.49
C GLY A 286 -6.13 15.07 27.48
N GLY A 287 -4.85 15.37 27.24
CA GLY A 287 -3.76 14.39 27.11
C GLY A 287 -3.83 13.53 25.83
N SER A 288 -2.67 13.11 25.33
CA SER A 288 -2.54 12.16 24.23
C SER A 288 -3.15 10.81 24.62
N ARG A 289 -4.02 10.26 23.77
CA ARG A 289 -4.58 8.91 23.92
C ARG A 289 -3.53 7.88 23.53
N TYR A 290 -3.37 6.81 24.32
CA TYR A 290 -2.36 5.78 24.05
C TYR A 290 -2.72 4.39 24.59
N PHE A 291 -2.02 3.37 24.10
CA PHE A 291 -1.96 2.04 24.70
C PHE A 291 -0.52 1.49 24.64
N VAL A 292 -0.22 0.54 25.52
CA VAL A 292 1.05 -0.21 25.54
C VAL A 292 0.81 -1.55 24.83
N GLN A 293 1.77 -2.02 24.03
CA GLN A 293 1.70 -3.31 23.34
C GLN A 293 3.04 -4.07 23.34
N ASN A 294 3.04 -5.29 22.81
CA ASN A 294 4.21 -6.16 22.61
C ASN A 294 4.87 -6.64 23.93
N SER A 295 4.09 -7.27 24.81
CA SER A 295 4.61 -8.07 25.92
C SER A 295 3.73 -9.27 26.23
N LEU A 296 4.35 -10.40 26.60
CA LEU A 296 3.65 -11.60 27.09
C LEU A 296 2.84 -11.34 28.37
N SER A 297 3.18 -10.28 29.12
CA SER A 297 2.42 -9.85 30.30
C SER A 297 1.08 -9.18 29.98
N LEU A 298 0.86 -8.80 28.73
CA LEU A 298 -0.38 -8.17 28.23
C LEU A 298 -1.27 -9.16 27.47
N LEU A 299 -0.79 -10.37 27.18
CA LEU A 299 -1.51 -11.38 26.40
C LEU A 299 -2.59 -12.05 27.26
N ASP A 300 -3.81 -11.51 27.25
CA ASP A 300 -4.93 -12.06 28.02
C ASP A 300 -6.25 -12.24 27.26
N GLN A 301 -6.43 -11.64 26.08
CA GLN A 301 -7.65 -11.79 25.26
C GLN A 301 -7.54 -12.80 24.11
N ALA A 302 -8.71 -13.19 23.59
CA ALA A 302 -8.84 -14.03 22.39
C ALA A 302 -8.41 -13.25 21.13
N GLY A 303 -7.71 -13.92 20.22
CA GLY A 303 -7.16 -13.30 19.01
C GLY A 303 -5.88 -12.50 19.23
N GLU A 304 -5.37 -12.39 20.46
CA GLU A 304 -4.10 -11.73 20.75
C GLU A 304 -2.88 -12.65 20.55
N TYR A 305 -1.73 -12.04 20.22
CA TYR A 305 -0.44 -12.72 20.10
C TYR A 305 0.73 -11.94 20.72
N TYR A 306 1.80 -12.67 21.05
CA TYR A 306 3.11 -12.09 21.39
C TYR A 306 4.26 -12.91 20.82
N LEU A 307 5.19 -12.25 20.11
CA LEU A 307 6.44 -12.85 19.67
C LEU A 307 7.52 -12.66 20.74
N ASP A 308 8.04 -13.75 21.31
CA ASP A 308 9.33 -13.73 22.00
C ASP A 308 10.45 -13.91 20.97
N TYR A 309 10.86 -12.81 20.34
CA TYR A 309 11.86 -12.84 19.27
C TYR A 309 13.25 -13.36 19.72
N PRO A 310 13.78 -12.98 20.91
CA PRO A 310 15.00 -13.57 21.45
C PRO A 310 14.92 -15.09 21.65
N ASN A 311 13.82 -15.60 22.24
CA ASN A 311 13.64 -17.04 22.50
C ASN A 311 12.94 -17.80 21.35
N LYS A 312 12.80 -17.19 20.17
CA LYS A 312 12.23 -17.79 18.94
C LYS A 312 10.92 -18.53 19.17
N THR A 313 10.05 -17.95 20.00
CA THR A 313 8.77 -18.55 20.42
C THR A 313 7.63 -17.58 20.17
N LEU A 314 6.63 -18.00 19.40
CA LEU A 314 5.38 -17.26 19.24
C LEU A 314 4.36 -17.77 20.27
N TYR A 315 3.64 -16.85 20.91
CA TYR A 315 2.51 -17.11 21.79
C TYR A 315 1.23 -16.55 21.15
N TYR A 316 0.12 -17.26 21.27
CA TYR A 316 -1.18 -16.88 20.71
C TYR A 316 -2.32 -17.46 21.55
N LYS A 317 -3.46 -16.75 21.61
CA LYS A 317 -4.65 -17.17 22.35
C LYS A 317 -5.85 -17.31 21.41
N PRO A 318 -6.17 -18.53 20.93
CA PRO A 318 -7.25 -18.75 19.96
C PRO A 318 -8.63 -18.47 20.56
N ALA A 319 -9.57 -17.95 19.76
CA ALA A 319 -10.92 -17.67 20.23
C ALA A 319 -11.69 -18.94 20.65
N GLY A 320 -11.45 -20.06 19.98
CA GLY A 320 -12.02 -21.36 20.35
C GLY A 320 -11.40 -22.01 21.60
N GLY A 321 -10.36 -21.43 22.21
CA GLY A 321 -9.64 -22.00 23.36
C GLY A 321 -8.82 -23.27 23.04
N THR A 322 -8.76 -23.69 21.77
CA THR A 322 -7.90 -24.75 21.24
C THR A 322 -7.29 -24.31 19.91
N MET A 323 -6.20 -24.96 19.50
CA MET A 323 -5.59 -24.78 18.17
C MET A 323 -6.15 -25.75 17.11
N ASP A 324 -7.12 -26.60 17.46
CA ASP A 324 -7.71 -27.56 16.53
C ASP A 324 -8.44 -26.84 15.38
N GLY A 325 -7.92 -26.96 14.16
CA GLY A 325 -8.44 -26.26 12.97
C GLY A 325 -7.99 -24.80 12.83
N VAL A 326 -7.17 -24.29 13.76
CA VAL A 326 -6.67 -22.91 13.73
C VAL A 326 -5.36 -22.83 12.93
N THR A 327 -5.44 -22.28 11.72
CA THR A 327 -4.24 -21.88 10.95
C THR A 327 -3.73 -20.53 11.46
N VAL A 328 -2.42 -20.42 11.66
CA VAL A 328 -1.72 -19.17 12.03
C VAL A 328 -0.63 -18.89 11.02
N MET A 329 -0.71 -17.75 10.35
CA MET A 329 0.18 -17.30 9.28
C MET A 329 1.09 -16.17 9.77
N ARG A 330 2.40 -16.41 9.70
CA ARG A 330 3.46 -15.46 10.04
C ARG A 330 4.08 -14.88 8.77
N PRO A 331 4.09 -13.55 8.57
CA PRO A 331 4.72 -12.91 7.42
C PRO A 331 6.18 -13.35 7.14
N THR A 332 6.59 -13.14 5.89
CA THR A 332 7.97 -13.22 5.40
C THR A 332 8.36 -12.02 4.53
N VAL A 333 7.40 -11.22 4.05
CA VAL A 333 7.65 -10.02 3.24
C VAL A 333 6.73 -8.86 3.61
N THR A 334 7.24 -7.63 3.55
CA THR A 334 6.46 -6.39 3.57
C THR A 334 5.85 -6.06 2.20
N GLN A 335 6.57 -6.39 1.12
CA GLN A 335 6.16 -6.14 -0.28
C GLN A 335 6.09 -7.46 -1.06
N VAL A 336 5.03 -7.68 -1.83
CA VAL A 336 4.91 -8.81 -2.76
C VAL A 336 5.37 -8.44 -4.16
N PHE A 337 4.97 -7.27 -4.67
CA PHE A 337 5.42 -6.76 -5.97
C PHE A 337 6.11 -5.41 -5.83
N SER A 338 7.25 -5.25 -6.51
CA SER A 338 8.01 -3.99 -6.56
C SER A 338 8.36 -3.67 -8.01
N VAL A 339 7.70 -2.66 -8.58
CA VAL A 339 7.80 -2.25 -9.99
C VAL A 339 8.58 -0.95 -10.06
N ALA A 340 9.86 -0.99 -10.43
CA ALA A 340 10.77 0.14 -10.28
C ALA A 340 11.41 0.58 -11.61
N GLY A 341 11.03 1.78 -12.06
CA GLY A 341 11.74 2.51 -13.11
C GLY A 341 13.08 3.01 -12.59
N ALA A 342 14.13 2.88 -13.40
CA ALA A 342 15.49 3.27 -13.03
C ALA A 342 15.63 4.79 -12.77
N SER A 343 14.73 5.58 -13.33
CA SER A 343 14.54 7.02 -13.04
C SER A 343 13.15 7.45 -13.53
N ALA A 344 12.71 8.65 -13.15
CA ALA A 344 11.52 9.28 -13.74
C ALA A 344 11.60 9.44 -15.27
N SER A 345 12.81 9.49 -15.84
CA SER A 345 13.10 9.50 -17.27
C SER A 345 13.29 8.11 -17.92
N ARG A 346 13.33 7.03 -17.13
CA ARG A 346 13.46 5.63 -17.57
C ARG A 346 12.55 4.74 -16.73
N ARG A 347 11.25 4.87 -17.00
CA ARG A 347 10.15 4.26 -16.24
C ARG A 347 9.93 2.79 -16.59
N VAL A 348 9.17 2.06 -15.76
CA VAL A 348 8.47 0.86 -16.23
C VAL A 348 7.18 1.29 -16.91
N GLU A 349 6.92 0.80 -18.12
CA GLU A 349 5.81 1.26 -18.95
C GLU A 349 4.82 0.16 -19.31
N ASN A 350 3.52 0.38 -19.15
CA ASN A 350 2.45 -0.52 -19.63
C ASN A 350 2.56 -1.97 -19.10
N LEU A 351 3.10 -2.18 -17.89
CA LEU A 351 3.00 -3.45 -17.17
C LEU A 351 1.54 -3.65 -16.72
N THR A 352 1.01 -4.87 -16.81
CA THR A 352 -0.33 -5.20 -16.28
C THR A 352 -0.25 -6.34 -15.28
N LEU A 353 -0.82 -6.17 -14.10
CA LEU A 353 -1.19 -7.23 -13.17
C LEU A 353 -2.73 -7.32 -13.14
N ASP A 354 -3.29 -8.51 -13.34
CA ASP A 354 -4.73 -8.68 -13.60
C ASP A 354 -5.32 -9.92 -12.90
N GLY A 355 -6.32 -9.72 -12.03
CA GLY A 355 -7.04 -10.82 -11.38
C GLY A 355 -6.29 -11.53 -10.25
N LEU A 356 -5.29 -10.91 -9.62
CA LEU A 356 -4.41 -11.54 -8.62
C LEU A 356 -4.87 -11.22 -7.18
N THR A 357 -4.80 -12.21 -6.28
CA THR A 357 -4.88 -11.95 -4.82
C THR A 357 -3.49 -11.72 -4.25
N ILE A 358 -3.35 -10.81 -3.30
CA ILE A 358 -2.16 -10.62 -2.45
C ILE A 358 -2.62 -10.63 -0.99
N GLN A 359 -1.92 -11.35 -0.11
CA GLN A 359 -2.29 -11.46 1.30
C GLN A 359 -1.10 -11.62 2.26
N HIS A 360 -1.35 -11.25 3.52
CA HIS A 360 -0.49 -11.46 4.69
C HIS A 360 0.93 -10.86 4.61
N THR A 361 1.04 -9.57 4.24
CA THR A 361 2.35 -8.88 4.32
C THR A 361 2.67 -8.41 5.74
N ASP A 362 3.95 -8.23 6.06
CA ASP A 362 4.40 -7.75 7.37
C ASP A 362 4.29 -6.23 7.53
N PHE A 363 4.28 -5.75 8.77
CA PHE A 363 4.39 -4.32 9.13
C PHE A 363 5.86 -3.93 9.40
N MET A 364 6.10 -2.67 9.75
CA MET A 364 7.42 -2.16 10.15
C MET A 364 7.61 -2.19 11.66
N GLU A 365 8.87 -2.11 12.11
CA GLU A 365 9.23 -2.13 13.53
C GLU A 365 8.56 -1.04 14.36
N TRP A 366 8.56 0.19 13.85
CA TRP A 366 8.04 1.35 14.54
C TRP A 366 7.52 2.38 13.55
N TYR A 367 6.37 2.95 13.88
CA TYR A 367 5.72 3.97 13.08
C TYR A 367 5.94 5.36 13.66
N ARG A 368 6.20 6.33 12.80
CA ARG A 368 6.03 7.76 13.08
C ARG A 368 5.60 8.42 11.80
N TYR A 369 4.52 9.20 11.84
CA TYR A 369 4.04 9.95 10.67
C TYR A 369 5.11 10.93 10.17
N GLY A 370 5.21 11.19 8.87
CA GLY A 370 6.07 12.20 8.27
C GLY A 370 5.42 13.58 8.17
N TRP A 371 5.57 14.42 9.19
CA TRP A 371 5.13 15.83 9.18
C TRP A 371 6.25 16.86 9.35
N ASN A 372 5.97 18.02 8.79
CA ASN A 372 6.84 19.14 8.45
C ASN A 372 7.45 19.92 9.65
N GLN A 373 8.14 19.23 10.56
CA GLN A 373 8.90 19.83 11.66
C GLN A 373 10.22 19.08 11.92
N THR A 374 11.29 19.86 12.17
CA THR A 374 12.61 19.43 12.65
C THR A 374 13.35 18.35 11.84
N GLY A 375 13.94 18.76 10.71
CA GLY A 375 15.35 18.48 10.36
C GLY A 375 15.84 17.06 10.01
N ASP A 376 15.11 15.99 10.34
CA ASP A 376 15.64 14.62 10.31
C ASP A 376 16.01 14.09 8.90
N SER A 377 15.36 14.56 7.82
CA SER A 377 15.51 13.96 6.48
C SER A 377 16.86 14.20 5.77
N GLY A 378 17.61 15.25 6.10
CA GLY A 378 18.94 15.54 5.56
C GLY A 378 19.04 15.92 4.05
N PHE A 379 17.97 15.77 3.26
CA PHE A 379 17.96 16.14 1.83
C PHE A 379 17.85 17.65 1.62
N LYS A 380 18.46 18.16 0.54
CA LYS A 380 18.36 19.57 0.13
C LYS A 380 17.25 19.75 -0.90
N ARG A 381 16.24 20.56 -0.57
CA ARG A 381 15.07 20.86 -1.41
C ARG A 381 15.00 22.34 -1.82
N LYS A 382 14.28 22.63 -2.89
CA LYS A 382 13.93 23.98 -3.38
C LYS A 382 13.17 24.78 -2.33
N TYR A 383 12.27 24.11 -1.60
CA TYR A 383 11.52 24.67 -0.48
C TYR A 383 12.03 24.05 0.83
N PRO A 384 12.79 24.78 1.66
CA PRO A 384 13.51 24.20 2.80
C PRO A 384 12.63 24.09 4.06
N LYS A 385 11.75 23.10 4.08
CA LYS A 385 11.14 22.55 5.31
C LYS A 385 11.18 21.01 5.24
N TYR A 386 11.09 20.31 6.37
CA TYR A 386 11.71 18.99 6.52
C TYR A 386 10.82 17.92 7.18
N ASP A 387 11.10 16.66 6.81
CA ASP A 387 10.61 15.42 7.42
C ASP A 387 9.15 15.01 7.12
N THR A 388 8.74 15.20 5.86
CA THR A 388 7.50 14.66 5.27
C THR A 388 7.54 13.13 5.10
N GLN A 389 6.38 12.52 4.85
CA GLN A 389 6.21 11.08 4.64
C GLN A 389 7.11 10.54 3.50
N ILE A 390 7.15 11.22 2.33
CA ILE A 390 8.06 10.91 1.22
C ILE A 390 9.55 11.11 1.54
N GLU A 391 9.91 11.54 2.74
CA GLU A 391 11.30 11.60 3.19
C GLU A 391 11.69 10.53 4.21
N LEU A 392 10.75 9.68 4.66
CA LEU A 392 11.01 8.52 5.52
C LEU A 392 11.07 7.23 4.68
N PRO A 393 12.24 6.67 4.31
CA PRO A 393 12.31 5.50 3.42
C PRO A 393 11.60 4.25 3.95
N ARG A 394 11.49 4.13 5.28
CA ARG A 394 10.80 3.03 5.96
C ARG A 394 9.26 3.12 5.91
N ASN A 395 8.70 4.25 5.48
CA ASN A 395 7.27 4.44 5.19
C ASN A 395 6.95 4.36 3.68
N ARG A 396 7.96 4.27 2.80
CA ARG A 396 7.79 4.35 1.34
C ARG A 396 7.64 2.97 0.70
N TRP A 397 6.55 2.27 0.99
CA TRP A 397 6.22 0.97 0.38
C TRP A 397 4.77 0.54 0.64
N GLY A 398 4.27 -0.34 -0.23
CA GLY A 398 3.04 -1.10 -0.02
C GLY A 398 3.16 -2.53 -0.54
N ALA A 399 2.13 -3.36 -0.33
CA ALA A 399 2.10 -4.75 -0.81
C ALA A 399 2.35 -4.85 -2.33
N ILE A 400 1.88 -3.86 -3.09
CA ILE A 400 2.38 -3.47 -4.42
C ILE A 400 3.03 -2.09 -4.29
N THR A 401 4.30 -1.97 -4.66
CA THR A 401 5.01 -0.68 -4.75
C THR A 401 5.35 -0.34 -6.20
N LEU A 402 4.87 0.79 -6.71
CA LEU A 402 5.16 1.34 -8.03
C LEU A 402 6.08 2.56 -7.89
N THR A 403 7.30 2.48 -8.42
CA THR A 403 8.30 3.56 -8.41
C THR A 403 8.59 3.98 -9.84
N ASN A 404 8.39 5.26 -10.18
CA ASN A 404 8.67 5.82 -11.51
C ASN A 404 8.06 4.97 -12.66
N THR A 405 6.72 4.92 -12.77
CA THR A 405 6.03 4.10 -13.78
C THR A 405 5.14 4.91 -14.72
N ARG A 406 4.73 4.31 -15.85
CA ARG A 406 3.78 4.92 -16.79
C ARG A 406 2.79 3.91 -17.35
N GLY A 407 1.50 4.17 -17.28
CA GLY A 407 0.49 3.30 -17.89
C GLY A 407 0.35 1.91 -17.23
N VAL A 408 0.82 1.76 -15.99
CA VAL A 408 0.72 0.47 -15.26
C VAL A 408 -0.74 0.19 -14.92
N LYS A 409 -1.16 -1.07 -15.03
CA LYS A 409 -2.53 -1.48 -14.77
C LYS A 409 -2.59 -2.56 -13.69
N LEU A 410 -3.40 -2.31 -12.68
CA LEU A 410 -3.70 -3.20 -11.56
C LEU A 410 -5.22 -3.43 -11.61
N THR A 411 -5.65 -4.44 -12.36
CA THR A 411 -7.08 -4.64 -12.69
C THR A 411 -7.63 -5.88 -12.00
N ARG A 412 -8.85 -5.79 -11.46
CA ARG A 412 -9.55 -6.91 -10.82
C ARG A 412 -8.73 -7.55 -9.70
N MET A 413 -7.94 -6.75 -8.98
CA MET A 413 -7.04 -7.21 -7.93
C MET A 413 -7.80 -7.46 -6.63
N HIS A 414 -7.23 -8.28 -5.76
CA HIS A 414 -7.73 -8.53 -4.42
C HIS A 414 -6.57 -8.40 -3.43
N LEU A 415 -6.52 -7.31 -2.67
CA LEU A 415 -5.47 -7.08 -1.67
C LEU A 415 -6.11 -7.15 -0.30
N GLN A 416 -5.87 -8.24 0.42
CA GLN A 416 -6.42 -8.44 1.75
C GLN A 416 -5.30 -8.51 2.80
N GLN A 417 -5.55 -8.04 4.01
CA GLN A 417 -4.70 -8.34 5.17
C GLN A 417 -3.23 -7.93 4.95
N THR A 418 -3.02 -6.68 4.56
CA THR A 418 -1.70 -6.10 4.32
C THR A 418 -1.11 -5.53 5.61
N GLY A 419 0.19 -5.67 5.83
CA GLY A 419 0.86 -5.12 7.02
C GLY A 419 0.95 -3.59 7.04
N PHE A 420 0.82 -2.94 5.89
CA PHE A 420 0.83 -1.48 5.72
C PHE A 420 0.00 -1.11 4.48
N THR A 421 0.36 -0.07 3.72
CA THR A 421 -0.31 0.32 2.46
C THR A 421 -0.49 -0.86 1.50
N ALA A 422 -1.65 -0.93 0.82
CA ALA A 422 -1.91 -1.96 -0.17
C ALA A 422 -1.23 -1.66 -1.52
N ILE A 423 -1.49 -0.48 -2.09
CA ILE A 423 -0.91 -0.02 -3.36
C ILE A 423 -0.24 1.35 -3.17
N GLU A 424 1.07 1.41 -3.37
CA GLU A 424 1.92 2.58 -3.10
C GLU A 424 2.56 3.11 -4.41
N LEU A 425 2.32 4.37 -4.77
CA LEU A 425 2.79 5.01 -6.01
C LEU A 425 3.81 6.13 -5.70
N LEU A 426 5.09 5.78 -5.65
CA LEU A 426 6.21 6.68 -5.37
C LEU A 426 6.78 7.44 -6.59
N PHE A 427 6.95 8.75 -6.40
CA PHE A 427 7.63 9.69 -7.31
C PHE A 427 6.91 9.89 -8.65
N ALA A 428 7.52 9.56 -9.80
CA ALA A 428 7.01 9.91 -11.12
C ALA A 428 6.07 8.84 -11.71
N ASN A 429 4.89 8.64 -11.11
CA ASN A 429 3.86 7.72 -11.61
C ASN A 429 2.77 8.42 -12.43
N GLU A 430 2.64 8.02 -13.68
CA GLU A 430 1.72 8.63 -14.65
C GLU A 430 0.75 7.60 -15.24
N LYS A 431 -0.55 7.91 -15.30
CA LYS A 431 -1.56 7.06 -15.97
C LYS A 431 -1.60 5.61 -15.45
N THR A 432 -1.34 5.43 -14.16
CA THR A 432 -1.64 4.16 -13.50
C THR A 432 -3.14 3.97 -13.45
N THR A 433 -3.63 2.77 -13.74
CA THR A 433 -5.03 2.39 -13.51
C THR A 433 -5.10 1.36 -12.38
N VAL A 434 -5.84 1.65 -11.32
CA VAL A 434 -6.35 0.62 -10.39
C VAL A 434 -7.84 0.51 -10.62
N SER A 435 -8.32 -0.65 -11.06
CA SER A 435 -9.75 -0.82 -11.31
C SER A 435 -10.32 -2.16 -10.90
N ASP A 436 -11.63 -2.19 -10.68
CA ASP A 436 -12.41 -3.41 -10.46
C ASP A 436 -11.95 -4.22 -9.23
N SER A 437 -11.27 -3.58 -8.27
CA SER A 437 -10.47 -4.25 -7.25
C SER A 437 -11.07 -4.17 -5.85
N LEU A 438 -10.91 -5.24 -5.07
CA LEU A 438 -11.24 -5.31 -3.65
C LEU A 438 -9.97 -5.13 -2.82
N LEU A 439 -10.00 -4.19 -1.88
CA LEU A 439 -8.90 -3.88 -0.97
C LEU A 439 -9.43 -3.89 0.47
N GLU A 440 -8.99 -4.82 1.31
CA GLU A 440 -9.62 -5.07 2.62
C GLU A 440 -8.62 -5.36 3.75
N HIS A 441 -8.96 -4.96 4.98
CA HIS A 441 -8.16 -5.23 6.19
C HIS A 441 -6.70 -4.75 6.03
N LEU A 442 -6.55 -3.44 5.92
CA LEU A 442 -5.32 -2.78 5.47
C LEU A 442 -4.59 -2.13 6.64
N GLY A 443 -3.28 -2.36 6.74
CA GLY A 443 -2.47 -1.82 7.83
C GLY A 443 -2.35 -0.28 7.80
N ASN A 444 -2.40 0.31 6.59
CA ASN A 444 -2.42 1.76 6.34
C ASN A 444 -3.42 2.07 5.21
N ASP A 445 -2.95 2.61 4.07
CA ASP A 445 -3.80 3.07 2.98
C ASP A 445 -4.25 1.95 2.04
N GLY A 446 -5.37 2.18 1.35
CA GLY A 446 -5.74 1.43 0.15
C GLY A 446 -4.81 1.77 -1.03
N ILE A 447 -4.94 2.98 -1.55
CA ILE A 447 -4.16 3.48 -2.69
C ILE A 447 -3.50 4.80 -2.30
N LYS A 448 -2.18 4.80 -2.08
CA LYS A 448 -1.40 6.01 -1.81
C LYS A 448 -0.66 6.44 -3.07
N VAL A 449 -0.80 7.71 -3.46
CA VAL A 449 0.06 8.36 -4.47
C VAL A 449 0.93 9.37 -3.78
N GLU A 450 2.25 9.14 -3.74
CA GLU A 450 3.20 10.09 -3.19
C GLU A 450 4.12 10.64 -4.29
N GLY A 451 3.67 11.74 -4.89
CA GLY A 451 4.37 12.43 -5.98
C GLY A 451 5.70 13.07 -5.54
N GLY A 452 6.57 13.31 -6.53
CA GLY A 452 7.84 14.02 -6.33
C GLY A 452 7.68 15.39 -5.66
N TRP A 453 8.76 15.90 -5.05
CA TRP A 453 8.70 17.13 -4.25
C TRP A 453 8.15 18.33 -5.06
N PRO A 454 7.14 19.06 -4.55
CA PRO A 454 6.53 20.16 -5.29
C PRO A 454 7.53 21.24 -5.74
N GLY A 455 7.40 21.66 -7.00
CA GLY A 455 8.30 22.60 -7.65
C GLY A 455 9.68 22.06 -8.06
N GLU A 456 9.97 20.76 -7.88
CA GLU A 456 11.24 20.13 -8.34
C GLU A 456 11.11 19.31 -9.64
N GLY A 457 9.89 19.09 -10.13
CA GLY A 457 9.62 18.38 -11.39
C GLY A 457 9.41 16.86 -11.22
N ASP A 458 9.40 16.14 -12.35
CA ASP A 458 9.19 14.68 -12.43
C ASP A 458 8.00 14.17 -11.59
N VAL A 459 6.83 14.73 -11.89
CA VAL A 459 5.60 14.62 -11.09
C VAL A 459 4.83 13.30 -11.28
N ALA A 460 4.04 12.92 -10.28
CA ALA A 460 2.92 12.01 -10.46
C ALA A 460 1.70 12.79 -10.98
N HIS A 461 0.97 12.23 -11.95
CA HIS A 461 -0.28 12.81 -12.43
C HIS A 461 -1.12 11.86 -13.30
N GLY A 462 -2.40 12.16 -13.48
CA GLY A 462 -3.25 11.52 -14.49
C GLY A 462 -3.56 10.05 -14.23
N ASN A 463 -3.54 9.60 -12.97
CA ASN A 463 -3.86 8.23 -12.57
C ASN A 463 -5.38 8.06 -12.39
N THR A 464 -5.90 6.85 -12.58
CA THR A 464 -7.33 6.53 -12.50
C THR A 464 -7.57 5.40 -11.51
N PHE A 465 -8.41 5.65 -10.50
CA PHE A 465 -8.79 4.70 -9.46
C PHE A 465 -10.32 4.51 -9.53
N THR A 466 -10.77 3.49 -10.27
CA THR A 466 -12.19 3.37 -10.67
C THR A 466 -12.81 2.00 -10.36
N ASN A 467 -14.07 1.95 -9.95
CA ASN A 467 -14.78 0.69 -9.64
C ASN A 467 -14.09 -0.15 -8.55
N ASN A 468 -13.61 0.47 -7.46
CA ASN A 468 -12.92 -0.21 -6.37
C ASN A 468 -13.75 -0.24 -5.08
N TYR A 469 -13.63 -1.31 -4.30
CA TYR A 469 -14.18 -1.41 -2.94
C TYR A 469 -13.02 -1.45 -1.95
N ILE A 470 -13.00 -0.53 -0.99
CA ILE A 470 -11.89 -0.37 -0.05
C ILE A 470 -12.46 -0.32 1.38
N HIS A 471 -12.07 -1.23 2.27
CA HIS A 471 -12.61 -1.23 3.63
C HIS A 471 -11.67 -1.77 4.72
N HIS A 472 -11.94 -1.40 5.97
CA HIS A 472 -11.10 -1.66 7.14
C HIS A 472 -9.67 -1.13 6.93
N ILE A 473 -9.55 0.21 6.84
CA ILE A 473 -8.30 0.93 6.61
C ILE A 473 -7.62 1.38 7.91
N GLY A 474 -6.30 1.45 7.90
CA GLY A 474 -5.51 1.92 9.05
C GLY A 474 -5.47 0.97 10.25
N GLU A 475 -5.68 -0.34 10.06
CA GLU A 475 -5.75 -1.33 11.17
C GLU A 475 -4.56 -1.26 12.13
N LEU A 476 -3.36 -0.91 11.63
CA LEU A 476 -2.14 -0.74 12.41
C LEU A 476 -1.67 0.72 12.54
N VAL A 477 -2.29 1.64 11.80
CA VAL A 477 -1.97 3.06 11.74
C VAL A 477 -3.27 3.88 11.57
N PRO A 478 -4.11 3.95 12.62
CA PRO A 478 -5.45 4.54 12.49
C PRO A 478 -5.42 6.05 12.20
N GLY A 479 -4.43 6.78 12.73
CA GLY A 479 -4.33 8.23 12.56
C GLY A 479 -3.68 8.71 11.26
N ASP A 480 -3.27 7.85 10.34
CA ASP A 480 -2.56 8.27 9.11
C ASP A 480 -2.91 7.37 7.92
N SER A 481 -4.21 7.15 7.71
CA SER A 481 -4.74 6.25 6.69
C SER A 481 -5.85 6.89 5.85
N ALA A 482 -5.86 6.53 4.56
CA ALA A 482 -6.92 6.82 3.60
C ALA A 482 -7.31 5.59 2.78
N GLY A 483 -8.55 5.53 2.28
CA GLY A 483 -8.89 4.59 1.20
C GLY A 483 -8.15 4.95 -0.08
N VAL A 484 -8.13 6.24 -0.43
CA VAL A 484 -7.26 6.80 -1.47
C VAL A 484 -6.63 8.11 -0.99
N GLU A 485 -5.29 8.18 -0.96
CA GLU A 485 -4.53 9.40 -0.72
C GLU A 485 -3.84 9.86 -2.00
N ILE A 486 -3.98 11.15 -2.34
CA ILE A 486 -3.32 11.80 -3.47
C ILE A 486 -2.44 12.92 -2.92
N MET A 487 -1.17 12.63 -2.62
CA MET A 487 -0.17 13.57 -2.15
C MET A 487 0.74 14.05 -3.30
N ASN A 488 0.79 15.36 -3.54
CA ASN A 488 1.60 16.03 -4.57
C ASN A 488 1.35 15.54 -6.02
N SER A 489 0.12 15.15 -6.35
CA SER A 489 -0.25 14.58 -7.65
C SER A 489 -1.53 15.20 -8.21
N GLY A 490 -1.58 15.45 -9.52
CA GLY A 490 -2.68 16.18 -10.19
C GLY A 490 -3.32 15.43 -11.35
N ASP A 491 -4.35 16.01 -11.95
CA ASP A 491 -5.12 15.44 -13.08
C ASP A 491 -5.69 14.02 -12.83
N ASN A 492 -5.75 13.54 -11.58
CA ASN A 492 -6.18 12.17 -11.29
C ASN A 492 -7.71 12.04 -11.26
N GLU A 493 -8.20 10.82 -11.41
CA GLU A 493 -9.61 10.45 -11.34
C GLU A 493 -9.82 9.40 -10.22
N ILE A 494 -10.70 9.67 -9.27
CA ILE A 494 -11.27 8.67 -8.36
C ILE A 494 -12.74 8.51 -8.72
N SER A 495 -13.17 7.32 -9.14
CA SER A 495 -14.56 7.13 -9.58
C SER A 495 -15.19 5.80 -9.17
N HIS A 496 -16.52 5.75 -9.08
CA HIS A 496 -17.29 4.53 -8.82
C HIS A 496 -16.74 3.68 -7.65
N THR A 497 -16.29 4.35 -6.59
CA THR A 497 -15.51 3.73 -5.51
C THR A 497 -16.28 3.78 -4.21
N VAL A 498 -16.19 2.70 -3.42
CA VAL A 498 -16.67 2.65 -2.03
C VAL A 498 -15.44 2.66 -1.13
N VAL A 499 -15.44 3.54 -0.12
CA VAL A 499 -14.49 3.50 0.99
C VAL A 499 -15.27 3.45 2.29
N GLU A 500 -14.95 2.49 3.17
CA GLU A 500 -15.59 2.43 4.49
C GLU A 500 -14.77 1.78 5.61
N HIS A 501 -15.22 1.97 6.86
CA HIS A 501 -14.56 1.48 8.08
C HIS A 501 -13.11 1.96 8.19
N GLY A 502 -12.93 3.20 8.67
CA GLY A 502 -11.61 3.79 8.84
C GLY A 502 -11.54 4.88 9.91
N ALA A 503 -10.43 4.90 10.64
CA ALA A 503 -10.22 5.85 11.73
C ALA A 503 -9.97 7.29 11.27
N ARG A 504 -9.50 7.52 10.03
CA ARG A 504 -9.24 8.86 9.46
C ARG A 504 -9.93 9.10 8.11
N TYR A 505 -9.20 9.17 6.99
CA TYR A 505 -9.76 9.67 5.72
C TYR A 505 -10.44 8.57 4.90
N GLY A 506 -11.45 8.92 4.12
CA GLY A 506 -11.92 8.10 3.00
C GLY A 506 -11.11 8.39 1.74
N ILE A 507 -11.11 9.67 1.34
CA ILE A 507 -10.27 10.25 0.29
C ILE A 507 -9.55 11.48 0.85
N SER A 508 -8.23 11.55 0.69
CA SER A 508 -7.44 12.76 0.95
C SER A 508 -6.76 13.26 -0.32
N ILE A 509 -6.83 14.57 -0.59
CA ILE A 509 -6.12 15.23 -1.70
C ILE A 509 -5.22 16.32 -1.12
N GLU A 510 -3.93 16.05 -1.10
CA GLU A 510 -2.95 16.80 -0.34
C GLU A 510 -1.78 17.33 -1.17
N SER A 511 -1.25 18.46 -0.73
CA SER A 511 0.02 19.04 -1.16
C SER A 511 0.59 19.81 0.03
N ARG A 512 1.45 20.81 -0.20
CA ARG A 512 2.09 21.58 0.88
C ARG A 512 1.78 23.07 0.75
N PRO A 513 1.20 23.71 1.78
CA PRO A 513 0.67 25.08 1.66
C PRO A 513 1.75 26.17 1.55
N GLU A 514 2.99 25.89 1.95
CA GLU A 514 4.13 26.78 1.64
C GLU A 514 4.52 26.85 0.16
N ILE A 515 3.98 25.97 -0.68
CA ILE A 515 4.30 25.91 -2.11
C ILE A 515 3.39 26.90 -2.86
N PRO A 516 3.96 27.90 -3.59
CA PRO A 516 3.16 28.79 -4.43
C PRO A 516 2.42 27.99 -5.52
N ASN A 517 1.20 28.42 -5.90
CA ASN A 517 0.37 27.68 -6.86
C ASN A 517 1.09 27.32 -8.17
N ALA A 518 1.99 28.18 -8.66
CA ALA A 518 2.76 27.97 -9.89
C ALA A 518 3.76 26.79 -9.84
N ASP A 519 4.05 26.28 -8.65
CA ASP A 519 4.93 25.14 -8.37
C ASP A 519 4.16 23.96 -7.70
N ASN A 520 2.82 24.06 -7.61
CA ASN A 520 1.97 23.11 -6.90
C ASN A 520 1.15 22.22 -7.87
N TYR A 521 1.46 20.93 -7.85
CA TYR A 521 0.99 19.97 -8.84
C TYR A 521 -0.34 19.28 -8.49
N ALA A 522 -1.00 19.58 -7.37
CA ALA A 522 -2.18 18.83 -6.89
C ALA A 522 -3.56 19.33 -7.41
N GLY A 523 -3.60 20.16 -8.45
CA GLY A 523 -4.85 20.58 -9.09
C GLY A 523 -5.32 19.61 -10.18
N GLY A 524 -6.44 19.92 -10.83
CA GLY A 524 -6.99 19.08 -11.91
C GLY A 524 -7.63 17.76 -11.47
N ASN A 525 -7.60 17.46 -10.16
CA ASN A 525 -8.11 16.21 -9.60
C ASN A 525 -9.64 16.14 -9.66
N THR A 526 -10.16 14.98 -10.01
CA THR A 526 -11.59 14.71 -10.18
C THR A 526 -12.03 13.53 -9.32
N VAL A 527 -13.16 13.68 -8.62
CA VAL A 527 -13.74 12.63 -7.78
C VAL A 527 -15.23 12.53 -8.10
N HIS A 528 -15.72 11.37 -8.56
CA HIS A 528 -17.13 11.24 -8.91
C HIS A 528 -17.77 9.87 -8.70
N HIS A 529 -19.06 9.86 -8.32
CA HIS A 529 -19.80 8.62 -8.09
C HIS A 529 -19.20 7.78 -6.96
N VAL A 530 -18.87 8.42 -5.83
CA VAL A 530 -18.16 7.81 -4.69
C VAL A 530 -19.07 7.72 -3.46
N ARG A 531 -18.99 6.59 -2.74
CA ARG A 531 -19.58 6.43 -1.39
C ARG A 531 -18.46 6.35 -0.36
N LEU A 532 -18.58 7.14 0.69
CA LEU A 532 -17.72 7.14 1.88
C LEU A 532 -18.62 6.82 3.09
N SER A 533 -18.37 5.74 3.84
CA SER A 533 -19.19 5.40 5.02
C SER A 533 -18.41 4.87 6.24
N HIS A 534 -18.85 5.13 7.47
CA HIS A 534 -18.16 4.67 8.71
C HIS A 534 -16.69 5.13 8.75
N LEU A 535 -16.46 6.42 8.57
CA LEU A 535 -15.12 7.03 8.41
C LEU A 535 -14.86 8.14 9.44
N ALA A 536 -13.61 8.58 9.55
CA ALA A 536 -13.11 9.44 10.64
C ALA A 536 -13.37 8.91 12.07
N GLN A 537 -13.56 7.59 12.21
CA GLN A 537 -14.13 6.95 13.39
C GLN A 537 -13.28 7.05 14.68
N ASP A 538 -12.03 7.50 14.59
CA ASP A 538 -11.15 7.64 15.76
C ASP A 538 -10.25 8.89 15.70
N SER A 539 -10.44 9.80 14.73
CA SER A 539 -9.54 10.95 14.48
C SER A 539 -10.17 12.31 14.74
N GLY A 540 -9.34 13.26 15.20
CA GLY A 540 -9.67 14.68 15.27
C GLY A 540 -9.32 15.44 14.00
N ASP A 541 -9.98 16.60 13.81
CA ASP A 541 -9.69 17.62 12.78
C ASP A 541 -9.52 17.01 11.37
N THR A 542 -10.64 16.52 10.83
CA THR A 542 -10.69 15.68 9.63
C THR A 542 -12.11 15.59 9.07
N GLY A 543 -12.26 14.87 7.95
CA GLY A 543 -13.53 14.36 7.43
C GLY A 543 -13.29 13.21 6.43
N PRO A 544 -14.31 12.39 6.10
CA PRO A 544 -14.18 11.33 5.10
C PRO A 544 -13.69 11.81 3.73
N PHE A 545 -14.07 13.01 3.29
CA PHE A 545 -13.37 13.72 2.22
C PHE A 545 -12.52 14.84 2.82
N TYR A 546 -11.21 14.84 2.54
CA TYR A 546 -10.25 15.81 3.07
C TYR A 546 -9.40 16.44 1.97
N ALA A 547 -9.12 17.75 2.06
CA ALA A 547 -8.20 18.43 1.15
C ALA A 547 -7.28 19.43 1.87
N TYR A 548 -5.99 19.43 1.52
CA TYR A 548 -4.96 20.25 2.18
C TYR A 548 -3.92 20.80 1.18
N GLY A 549 -3.60 22.09 1.26
CA GLY A 549 -2.48 22.68 0.54
C GLY A 549 -2.56 22.70 -1.00
N VAL A 550 -3.72 22.40 -1.60
CA VAL A 550 -3.95 22.20 -3.05
C VAL A 550 -3.87 23.52 -3.86
N ARG A 551 -4.46 24.60 -3.35
CA ARG A 551 -4.43 25.97 -3.89
C ARG A 551 -4.33 26.98 -2.74
N ASN A 552 -3.15 27.58 -2.61
CA ASN A 552 -2.73 28.31 -1.41
C ASN A 552 -2.86 29.83 -1.54
N GLN A 553 -3.16 30.31 -2.75
CA GLN A 553 -3.17 31.72 -3.13
C GLN A 553 -4.31 31.99 -4.13
N PRO A 554 -4.97 33.16 -4.07
CA PRO A 554 -5.99 33.54 -5.04
C PRO A 554 -5.37 33.90 -6.41
N PRO A 555 -6.15 33.87 -7.52
CA PRO A 555 -7.57 33.58 -7.58
C PRO A 555 -7.86 32.07 -7.45
N TYR A 556 -8.86 31.74 -6.62
CA TYR A 556 -9.36 30.38 -6.45
C TYR A 556 -10.41 30.07 -7.52
N THR A 557 -10.00 30.12 -8.80
CA THR A 557 -10.83 29.62 -9.90
C THR A 557 -10.83 28.09 -9.84
N PRO A 558 -11.99 27.41 -9.76
CA PRO A 558 -12.01 25.96 -9.60
C PRO A 558 -11.26 25.23 -10.72
N ASP A 559 -10.33 24.35 -10.33
CA ASP A 559 -9.62 23.43 -11.23
C ASP A 559 -9.71 21.96 -10.82
N ALA A 560 -10.20 21.67 -9.60
CA ALA A 560 -10.61 20.34 -9.15
C ALA A 560 -12.15 20.22 -9.10
N ALA A 561 -12.68 19.00 -9.23
CA ALA A 561 -14.13 18.76 -9.24
C ALA A 561 -14.53 17.53 -8.41
N VAL A 562 -15.59 17.66 -7.62
CA VAL A 562 -16.20 16.58 -6.84
C VAL A 562 -17.67 16.50 -7.23
N SER A 563 -18.18 15.32 -7.57
CA SER A 563 -19.59 15.17 -7.92
C SER A 563 -20.22 13.83 -7.57
N GLN A 564 -21.54 13.79 -7.39
CA GLN A 564 -22.29 12.55 -7.19
C GLN A 564 -21.68 11.73 -6.03
N MET A 565 -21.56 12.35 -4.86
CA MET A 565 -20.88 11.78 -3.70
C MET A 565 -21.86 11.59 -2.54
N ILE A 566 -21.75 10.46 -1.86
CA ILE A 566 -22.43 10.18 -0.59
C ILE A 566 -21.39 10.06 0.51
N ILE A 567 -21.61 10.76 1.62
CA ILE A 567 -20.88 10.61 2.88
C ILE A 567 -21.88 10.31 3.98
N ASP A 568 -21.63 9.27 4.78
CA ASP A 568 -22.54 8.75 5.81
C ASP A 568 -21.72 8.20 6.99
N ASP A 569 -22.18 8.32 8.22
CA ASP A 569 -21.43 7.97 9.45
C ASP A 569 -19.98 8.52 9.49
N ALA A 570 -19.89 9.81 9.76
CA ALA A 570 -18.65 10.52 10.09
C ALA A 570 -18.68 10.93 11.58
N ASN A 571 -18.53 9.95 12.47
CA ASN A 571 -18.64 10.10 13.92
C ASN A 571 -17.39 9.54 14.62
N ALA A 572 -16.71 10.32 15.47
CA ALA A 572 -15.48 9.87 16.13
C ALA A 572 -15.74 9.25 17.51
N ASP A 573 -14.97 8.22 17.88
CA ASP A 573 -15.00 7.57 19.20
C ASP A 573 -15.12 8.60 20.34
N PRO A 574 -15.98 8.38 21.36
CA PRO A 574 -16.21 9.36 22.44
C PRO A 574 -14.97 9.74 23.28
N SER A 575 -13.84 9.03 23.15
CA SER A 575 -12.58 9.47 23.76
C SER A 575 -11.83 10.52 22.92
N MET A 576 -12.10 10.63 21.61
CA MET A 576 -11.46 11.59 20.71
C MET A 576 -11.71 13.03 21.22
N PRO A 577 -10.68 13.77 21.68
CA PRO A 577 -10.86 14.98 22.50
C PRO A 577 -10.57 16.29 21.76
N ASP A 578 -10.60 16.29 20.43
CA ASP A 578 -10.36 17.45 19.55
C ASP A 578 -11.63 17.87 18.77
N SER A 579 -11.47 18.71 17.75
CA SER A 579 -12.53 19.05 16.78
C SER A 579 -13.17 17.78 16.21
N LYS A 580 -14.50 17.66 16.36
CA LYS A 580 -15.26 16.51 15.85
C LYS A 580 -15.29 16.49 14.31
N PRO A 581 -15.32 15.28 13.70
CA PRO A 581 -15.19 15.13 12.25
C PRO A 581 -16.37 15.71 11.49
N TYR A 582 -16.07 16.29 10.33
CA TYR A 582 -17.02 16.84 9.37
C TYR A 582 -17.24 15.86 8.22
N GLY A 583 -18.27 16.04 7.39
CA GLY A 583 -18.44 15.23 6.17
C GLY A 583 -17.38 15.53 5.12
N VAL A 584 -17.31 16.79 4.69
CA VAL A 584 -16.28 17.33 3.80
C VAL A 584 -15.41 18.29 4.61
N HIS A 585 -14.10 18.08 4.67
CA HIS A 585 -13.16 18.92 5.40
C HIS A 585 -12.11 19.54 4.47
N MET A 586 -12.18 20.85 4.30
CA MET A 586 -11.25 21.62 3.49
C MET A 586 -10.32 22.42 4.41
N ASP A 587 -9.12 21.89 4.69
CA ASP A 587 -8.12 22.54 5.56
C ASP A 587 -7.27 23.57 4.76
N PHE A 588 -6.22 24.13 5.36
CA PHE A 588 -5.42 25.23 4.86
C PHE A 588 -4.86 24.99 3.43
N GLY A 589 -5.51 25.62 2.45
CA GLY A 589 -5.19 25.49 1.03
C GLY A 589 -5.99 24.42 0.28
N GLY A 590 -6.91 23.70 0.93
CA GLY A 590 -7.98 22.95 0.26
C GLY A 590 -8.97 23.93 -0.36
N CYS A 591 -8.66 24.43 -1.56
CA CYS A 591 -9.42 25.47 -2.27
C CYS A 591 -9.51 25.17 -3.77
N ALA A 592 -10.43 25.87 -4.46
CA ALA A 592 -10.69 25.76 -5.89
C ALA A 592 -11.22 24.38 -6.33
N PHE A 593 -12.12 23.82 -5.52
CA PHE A 593 -12.97 22.69 -5.87
C PHE A 593 -14.36 23.16 -6.34
N ALA A 594 -14.91 22.44 -7.31
CA ALA A 594 -16.31 22.54 -7.73
C ALA A 594 -17.07 21.29 -7.24
N PHE A 595 -17.92 21.47 -6.22
CA PHE A 595 -18.76 20.43 -5.63
C PHE A 595 -20.17 20.45 -6.25
N SER A 596 -20.67 19.29 -6.69
CA SER A 596 -22.02 19.20 -7.26
C SER A 596 -22.71 17.86 -7.04
N ASP A 597 -24.00 17.86 -6.71
CA ASP A 597 -24.75 16.65 -6.34
C ASP A 597 -24.04 15.87 -5.21
N ILE A 598 -23.89 16.52 -4.06
CA ILE A 598 -23.21 15.97 -2.87
C ILE A 598 -24.22 15.79 -1.73
N LYS A 599 -24.28 14.58 -1.16
CA LYS A 599 -25.12 14.26 -0.02
C LYS A 599 -24.28 13.78 1.16
N VAL A 600 -24.28 14.57 2.22
CA VAL A 600 -23.74 14.19 3.52
C VAL A 600 -24.90 13.92 4.48
N THR A 601 -24.84 12.79 5.18
CA THR A 601 -25.71 12.39 6.30
C THR A 601 -24.87 11.88 7.47
N ASP A 602 -25.50 11.77 8.65
CA ASP A 602 -24.93 11.23 9.90
C ASP A 602 -23.45 11.61 10.17
N THR A 603 -23.20 12.87 10.52
CA THR A 603 -21.88 13.40 10.85
C THR A 603 -21.94 14.14 12.19
N GLU A 604 -20.89 14.00 13.01
CA GLU A 604 -20.88 14.56 14.37
C GLU A 604 -20.72 16.09 14.38
N SER A 605 -20.12 16.65 13.33
CA SER A 605 -19.94 18.09 13.11
C SER A 605 -20.74 18.57 11.89
N ASP A 606 -20.46 19.77 11.39
CA ASP A 606 -21.13 20.29 10.19
C ASP A 606 -20.83 19.41 8.93
N PRO A 607 -21.76 19.31 7.96
CA PRO A 607 -21.53 18.58 6.72
C PRO A 607 -20.32 19.04 5.88
N TYR A 608 -19.92 20.31 6.01
CA TYR A 608 -18.84 20.92 5.26
C TYR A 608 -18.06 21.91 6.14
N HIS A 609 -16.75 21.70 6.26
CA HIS A 609 -15.80 22.67 6.78
C HIS A 609 -15.07 23.35 5.63
N GLY A 610 -15.14 24.67 5.54
CA GLY A 610 -14.42 25.48 4.56
C GLY A 610 -13.11 26.04 5.13
N PRO A 611 -12.10 26.31 4.29
CA PRO A 611 -10.76 26.62 4.76
C PRO A 611 -10.67 28.03 5.37
N SER A 612 -9.74 28.20 6.29
CA SER A 612 -9.48 29.47 7.00
C SER A 612 -9.03 30.65 6.10
N ALA A 613 -8.82 30.42 4.80
CA ALA A 613 -8.62 31.45 3.78
C ALA A 613 -9.92 32.18 3.38
N GLY A 614 -11.10 31.68 3.79
CA GLY A 614 -12.41 32.18 3.36
C GLY A 614 -12.97 31.39 2.16
N PRO A 615 -14.15 31.78 1.64
CA PRO A 615 -14.83 31.03 0.57
C PRO A 615 -14.00 31.04 -0.72
N CYS A 616 -13.53 29.85 -1.11
CA CYS A 616 -12.65 29.61 -2.25
C CYS A 616 -13.08 28.41 -3.13
N ASP A 617 -14.21 27.78 -2.79
CA ASP A 617 -14.81 26.66 -3.51
C ASP A 617 -16.19 27.06 -4.04
N THR A 618 -16.77 26.22 -4.89
CA THR A 618 -18.10 26.45 -5.49
C THR A 618 -19.01 25.25 -5.30
N PHE A 619 -20.29 25.51 -5.06
CA PHE A 619 -21.31 24.51 -4.74
C PHE A 619 -22.45 24.57 -5.75
N ALA A 620 -23.00 23.41 -6.11
CA ALA A 620 -24.18 23.31 -6.97
C ALA A 620 -24.97 22.02 -6.65
N ASN A 621 -26.00 22.14 -5.82
CA ASN A 621 -26.77 21.02 -5.25
C ASN A 621 -25.96 20.19 -4.25
N VAL A 622 -25.81 20.71 -3.04
CA VAL A 622 -25.11 20.06 -1.92
C VAL A 622 -25.98 20.07 -0.68
N SER A 623 -25.95 19.02 0.15
CA SER A 623 -26.91 18.86 1.27
C SER A 623 -26.81 19.91 2.38
N TRP A 624 -25.74 20.72 2.40
CA TRP A 624 -25.59 21.86 3.31
C TRP A 624 -26.15 23.19 2.78
N GLU A 625 -26.62 23.25 1.53
CA GLU A 625 -27.22 24.46 0.95
C GLU A 625 -28.76 24.38 0.86
N PRO A 626 -29.48 25.49 1.11
CA PRO A 626 -30.93 25.54 0.93
C PRO A 626 -31.34 25.26 -0.53
N GLY A 627 -32.25 24.31 -0.72
CA GLY A 627 -32.73 23.93 -2.05
C GLY A 627 -32.02 22.72 -2.66
N PHE A 628 -31.30 21.93 -1.86
CA PHE A 628 -30.85 20.59 -2.24
C PHE A 628 -32.00 19.74 -2.81
N ASP A 629 -31.79 19.23 -4.02
CA ASP A 629 -32.68 18.38 -4.81
C ASP A 629 -32.07 16.98 -4.89
N ASP A 630 -32.57 16.10 -4.02
CA ASP A 630 -32.19 14.70 -3.90
C ASP A 630 -32.42 13.91 -5.21
N SER A 631 -33.33 14.36 -6.09
CA SER A 631 -33.65 13.66 -7.35
C SER A 631 -32.57 13.77 -8.42
N ARG A 632 -31.54 14.61 -8.20
CA ARG A 632 -30.35 14.71 -9.05
C ARG A 632 -29.24 13.70 -8.68
N MET A 633 -29.37 12.99 -7.55
CA MET A 633 -28.41 12.00 -7.10
C MET A 633 -28.56 10.70 -7.91
N GLN A 634 -27.49 10.26 -8.56
CA GLN A 634 -27.42 9.06 -9.40
C GLN A 634 -27.09 7.82 -8.54
N TYR A 635 -27.95 7.53 -7.56
CA TYR A 635 -27.76 6.49 -6.54
C TYR A 635 -27.44 5.08 -7.09
N ASP A 636 -27.85 4.78 -8.33
CA ASP A 636 -27.58 3.51 -9.01
C ASP A 636 -26.16 3.39 -9.59
N GLN A 637 -25.45 4.51 -9.69
CA GLN A 637 -24.09 4.61 -10.23
C GLN A 637 -23.04 4.99 -9.17
N ILE A 638 -23.45 5.44 -7.98
CA ILE A 638 -22.57 5.83 -6.87
C ILE A 638 -22.02 4.58 -6.16
N GLY A 639 -20.69 4.52 -6.00
CA GLY A 639 -20.00 3.32 -5.53
C GLY A 639 -19.74 2.33 -6.67
N VAL A 640 -19.44 1.06 -6.33
CA VAL A 640 -18.98 0.06 -7.30
C VAL A 640 -20.09 -0.43 -8.26
N LEU A 641 -19.74 -0.42 -9.54
CA LEU A 641 -20.59 -0.75 -10.69
C LEU A 641 -21.04 -2.22 -10.70
N PRO A 642 -22.11 -2.57 -11.46
CA PRO A 642 -22.52 -3.96 -11.70
C PRO A 642 -21.47 -4.86 -12.38
N SER A 643 -20.35 -4.29 -12.86
CA SER A 643 -19.19 -5.01 -13.42
C SER A 643 -18.15 -5.44 -12.37
N PHE A 644 -18.32 -5.03 -11.10
CA PHE A 644 -17.40 -5.39 -10.02
C PHE A 644 -17.28 -6.93 -9.89
N PRO A 645 -16.06 -7.50 -9.90
CA PRO A 645 -15.86 -8.94 -10.10
C PRO A 645 -15.83 -9.76 -8.81
N TYR A 646 -15.91 -9.11 -7.64
CA TYR A 646 -15.92 -9.73 -6.33
C TYR A 646 -17.32 -9.67 -5.71
N GLU A 647 -17.57 -10.53 -4.73
CA GLU A 647 -18.71 -10.38 -3.82
C GLU A 647 -18.52 -9.07 -3.04
N LYS A 648 -19.62 -8.37 -2.74
CA LYS A 648 -19.59 -7.19 -1.89
C LYS A 648 -19.67 -7.66 -0.42
N PRO A 649 -18.89 -7.09 0.52
CA PRO A 649 -19.00 -7.37 1.95
C PRO A 649 -20.44 -7.28 2.50
#